data_AF-A0A1Y6CX50-F1
#
_entry.id   AF-A0A1Y6CX50-F1
#
_cell.length_a   1.000
_cell.length_b   1.000
_cell.length_c   1.000
_cell.angle_alpha   90.00
_cell.angle_beta   90.00
_cell.angle_gamma   90.00
#
_symmetry.space_group_name_H-M   'P 1'
#
loop_
_entity.id
_entity.type
_entity.pdbx_description
1 polymer ?
#
loop_
_entity_poly.entity_id
_entity_poly.type
_entity_poly.pdbx_seq_one_letter_code
_entity_poly.pdbx_strand_id
1 'polypeptide(L)'
;MSPTIPAHAEPASLKALYQELHALAAQGRDQPYDLAIAGRIEALVGHHLAELKAKLVQQESQKLLEFVATIADLGKRIPIGDFEDEAFLGAFGHAWGSHLDRHLRHPVERGYFARTLADMAGRCKESAGVLARLRRQRQELAYQIAEQEAALGGAGFKQRRELLNALVALKSQQGEAERGIALEEMSALEILLPPGVDYAALTADPPPLAFVPEKFHASAVAALFAWPDAPPYEEVRPLNSMAEPFAPEPVPDPVPVEEIALDGVAEAPPEPHEEAWYRTLFTEEETPSAPAPEAEPVPAAVSAEAQAVVPPPPAEPVPEPESAPPAYAEDCETAVQRFIAAYRDKSPDLGVAIENVAFHWIDRGYVNVAYTTLKSAQFSHLPIPSLLVPDLFKAAYFGMHVWSREDEALATSQRLLNFLSPPLIDELCARRPGGPAVPYLLFVASFQPALFGGSHTQAPALVEYAGHGFGEGFRQRLEQLLRLFGSDGSLGLEVLRKLPAGDERSARAQLSARLADWHVRILDKQNGWGPVRAALGNCLARNEFDRAIKAIQAPDSNDVEGVAAFAAKYRDRKAIGALMEAQVASVLSSPEPLPTEERNAKSWFILNMLDLCGIANDWLAEQRLRRGADPAGGGLIGGVLNPLAALREEIERSVTPAAPFEQRVAARLAAQAIGKVRLAIEDVQSSVVWSAKQTNAWLSLPYDMMEAVGFSGDAEGELVWLVDRIGSVPPA
;
A
#
# COMPACT_ATOMS: atom_id res chain seq x y z
N MET A 1 34.62 -32.21 57.20
CA MET A 1 33.35 -32.29 57.96
C MET A 1 32.60 -31.01 57.65
N SER A 2 31.63 -31.07 56.74
CA SER A 2 30.77 -29.93 56.45
C SER A 2 29.82 -29.73 57.63
N PRO A 3 29.70 -28.52 58.21
CA PRO A 3 28.80 -28.30 59.33
C PRO A 3 27.36 -28.45 58.84
N THR A 4 26.62 -29.33 59.51
CA THR A 4 25.18 -29.54 59.29
C THR A 4 24.47 -28.29 59.80
N ILE A 5 24.02 -27.42 58.89
CA ILE A 5 23.20 -26.26 59.23
C ILE A 5 21.84 -26.78 59.70
N PRO A 6 21.35 -26.37 60.90
CA PRO A 6 20.06 -26.84 61.41
C PRO A 6 18.92 -26.37 60.49
N ALA A 7 17.95 -27.26 60.27
CA ALA A 7 16.72 -26.96 59.53
C ALA A 7 15.94 -25.87 60.27
N HIS A 8 15.96 -24.66 59.74
CA HIS A 8 15.11 -23.57 60.23
C HIS A 8 13.71 -23.71 59.64
N ALA A 9 12.70 -23.37 60.44
CA ALA A 9 11.31 -23.34 60.03
C ALA A 9 11.14 -22.32 58.90
N GLU A 10 10.57 -22.75 57.78
CA GLU A 10 10.32 -21.90 56.62
C GLU A 10 9.52 -20.65 57.02
N PRO A 11 10.00 -19.43 56.69
CA PRO A 11 9.25 -18.22 56.99
C PRO A 11 7.96 -18.20 56.17
N ALA A 12 6.82 -18.30 56.86
CA ALA A 12 5.48 -18.38 56.25
C ALA A 12 5.03 -17.13 55.46
N SER A 13 5.82 -16.04 55.44
CA SER A 13 5.53 -14.83 54.67
C SER A 13 6.79 -14.02 54.35
N LEU A 14 6.74 -13.20 53.29
CA LEU A 14 7.82 -12.26 52.93
C LEU A 14 8.20 -11.33 54.08
N LYS A 15 7.22 -10.89 54.88
CA LYS A 15 7.45 -10.04 56.04
C LYS A 15 8.27 -10.77 57.11
N ALA A 16 8.00 -12.06 57.32
CA ALA A 16 8.76 -12.91 58.23
C ALA A 16 10.20 -13.12 57.71
N LEU A 17 10.37 -13.32 56.39
CA LEU A 17 11.68 -13.43 55.74
C LEU A 17 12.52 -12.17 55.93
N TYR A 18 11.96 -10.98 55.69
CA TYR A 18 12.66 -9.70 55.90
C TYR A 18 12.98 -9.45 57.39
N GLN A 19 12.08 -9.83 58.30
CA GLN A 19 12.33 -9.71 59.74
C GLN A 19 13.46 -10.64 60.19
N GLU A 20 13.52 -11.85 59.65
CA GLU A 20 14.57 -12.82 59.94
C GLU A 20 15.92 -12.41 59.34
N LEU A 21 15.95 -11.90 58.10
CA LEU A 21 17.14 -11.28 57.50
C LEU A 21 17.64 -10.09 58.32
N HIS A 22 16.73 -9.22 58.77
CA HIS A 22 17.09 -8.07 59.60
C HIS A 22 17.61 -8.50 60.98
N ALA A 23 17.03 -9.54 61.58
CA ALA A 23 17.51 -10.11 62.84
C ALA A 23 18.90 -10.75 62.70
N LEU A 24 19.14 -11.50 61.62
CA LEU A 24 20.45 -12.09 61.31
C LEU A 24 21.49 -11.02 60.98
N ALA A 25 21.12 -9.96 60.26
CA ALA A 25 22.00 -8.84 59.96
C ALA A 25 22.36 -8.05 61.23
N ALA A 26 21.42 -7.87 62.16
CA ALA A 26 21.68 -7.28 63.47
C ALA A 26 22.62 -8.14 64.31
N GLN A 27 22.42 -9.46 64.34
CA GLN A 27 23.33 -10.41 65.01
C GLN A 27 24.74 -10.40 64.38
N GLY A 28 24.83 -10.34 63.05
CA GLY A 28 26.10 -10.25 62.34
C GLY A 28 26.84 -8.93 62.57
N ARG A 29 26.11 -7.85 62.85
CA ARG A 29 26.71 -6.56 63.27
C ARG A 29 27.37 -6.67 64.64
N ASP A 30 26.76 -7.41 65.57
CA ASP A 30 27.31 -7.65 66.91
C ASP A 30 28.41 -8.72 66.92
N GLN A 31 28.46 -9.59 65.90
CA GLN A 31 29.43 -10.68 65.74
C GLN A 31 30.04 -10.72 64.32
N PRO A 32 30.88 -9.74 63.95
CA PRO A 32 31.30 -9.49 62.56
C PRO A 32 32.22 -10.56 61.94
N TYR A 33 32.76 -11.49 62.73
CA TYR A 33 33.67 -12.54 62.27
C TYR A 33 33.03 -13.94 62.23
N ASP A 34 31.73 -14.04 62.56
CA ASP A 34 31.04 -15.33 62.52
C ASP A 34 30.54 -15.65 61.10
N LEU A 35 31.32 -16.48 60.40
CA LEU A 35 31.00 -16.99 59.07
C LEU A 35 29.72 -17.86 59.04
N ALA A 36 29.27 -18.38 60.20
CA ALA A 36 28.01 -19.11 60.27
C ALA A 36 26.80 -18.20 60.08
N ILE A 37 26.87 -16.92 60.50
CA ILE A 37 25.80 -15.95 60.28
C ILE A 37 25.71 -15.61 58.78
N ALA A 38 26.87 -15.38 58.13
CA ALA A 38 26.93 -15.16 56.69
C ALA A 38 26.37 -16.35 55.91
N GLY A 39 26.76 -17.57 56.26
CA GLY A 39 26.24 -18.79 55.63
C GLY A 39 24.73 -19.00 55.84
N ARG A 40 24.19 -18.55 56.98
CA ARG A 40 22.73 -18.59 57.24
C ARG A 40 21.97 -17.56 56.42
N ILE A 41 22.51 -16.34 56.27
CA ILE A 41 21.94 -15.33 55.37
C ILE A 41 21.97 -15.84 53.92
N GLU A 42 23.10 -16.39 53.47
CA GLU A 42 23.26 -16.93 52.13
C GLU A 42 22.28 -18.09 51.85
N ALA A 43 22.13 -19.03 52.79
CA ALA A 43 21.17 -20.14 52.66
C ALA A 43 19.71 -19.64 52.60
N LEU A 44 19.36 -18.66 53.44
CA LEU A 44 18.00 -18.13 53.54
C LEU A 44 17.64 -17.26 52.33
N VAL A 45 18.58 -16.45 51.82
CA VAL A 45 18.41 -15.74 50.55
C VAL A 45 18.35 -16.74 49.40
N GLY A 46 19.29 -17.70 49.31
CA GLY A 46 19.34 -18.67 48.22
C GLY A 46 18.09 -19.53 48.10
N HIS A 47 17.48 -19.92 49.22
CA HIS A 47 16.24 -20.71 49.26
C HIS A 47 15.02 -19.91 48.77
N HIS A 48 14.91 -18.62 49.11
CA HIS A 48 13.75 -17.79 48.76
C HIS A 48 13.98 -16.85 47.56
N LEU A 49 15.17 -16.85 46.96
CA LEU A 49 15.53 -15.93 45.87
C LEU A 49 14.61 -16.07 44.66
N ALA A 50 14.24 -17.30 44.29
CA ALA A 50 13.36 -17.55 43.15
C ALA A 50 11.94 -17.00 43.40
N GLU A 51 11.41 -17.20 44.60
CA GLU A 51 10.09 -16.70 45.00
C GLU A 51 10.06 -15.16 45.08
N LEU A 52 11.12 -14.56 45.63
CA LEU A 52 11.30 -13.11 45.70
C LEU A 52 11.37 -12.48 44.29
N LYS A 53 12.13 -13.09 43.37
CA LYS A 53 12.22 -12.65 41.98
C LYS A 53 10.86 -12.73 41.28
N ALA A 54 10.13 -13.83 41.45
CA ALA A 54 8.80 -13.99 40.85
C ALA A 54 7.80 -12.92 41.33
N LYS A 55 7.80 -12.62 42.64
CA LYS A 55 6.93 -11.59 43.22
C LYS A 55 7.31 -10.17 42.79
N LEU A 56 8.60 -9.87 42.66
CA LEU A 56 9.09 -8.59 42.16
C LEU A 56 8.68 -8.37 40.69
N VAL A 57 8.90 -9.37 39.84
CA VAL A 57 8.48 -9.38 38.42
C VAL A 57 6.97 -9.13 38.28
N GLN A 58 6.17 -9.74 39.15
CA GLN A 58 4.72 -9.54 39.17
C GLN A 58 4.33 -8.11 39.55
N GLN A 59 4.98 -7.53 40.57
CA GLN A 59 4.73 -6.15 41.00
C GLN A 59 5.16 -5.11 39.95
N GLU A 60 6.31 -5.33 39.30
CA GLU A 60 6.81 -4.48 38.21
C GLU A 60 5.85 -4.50 37.02
N SER A 61 5.41 -5.69 36.61
CA SER A 61 4.43 -5.86 35.53
C SER A 61 3.11 -5.16 35.85
N GLN A 62 2.62 -5.30 37.08
CA GLN A 62 1.40 -4.63 37.53
C GLN A 62 1.54 -3.10 37.49
N LYS A 63 2.68 -2.56 37.94
CA LYS A 63 2.94 -1.11 37.92
C LYS A 63 3.02 -0.54 36.50
N LEU A 64 3.56 -1.29 35.55
CA LEU A 64 3.57 -0.89 34.14
C LEU A 64 2.17 -0.91 33.55
N LEU A 65 1.35 -1.91 33.87
CA LEU A 65 -0.05 -1.93 33.45
C LEU A 65 -0.86 -0.76 34.05
N GLU A 66 -0.61 -0.41 35.32
CA GLU A 66 -1.20 0.78 35.96
C GLU A 66 -0.80 2.08 35.22
N PHE A 67 0.45 2.17 34.74
CA PHE A 67 0.92 3.31 33.94
C PHE A 67 0.19 3.42 32.60
N VAL A 68 0.11 2.32 31.85
CA VAL A 68 -0.60 2.26 30.57
C VAL A 68 -2.08 2.58 30.75
N ALA A 69 -2.72 2.05 31.79
CA ALA A 69 -4.10 2.36 32.11
C ALA A 69 -4.31 3.86 32.41
N THR A 70 -3.36 4.49 33.11
CA THR A 70 -3.40 5.94 33.39
C THR A 70 -3.34 6.78 32.12
N ILE A 71 -2.53 6.36 31.13
CA ILE A 71 -2.50 7.02 29.81
C ILE A 71 -3.81 6.81 29.07
N ALA A 72 -4.37 5.60 29.10
CA ALA A 72 -5.67 5.32 28.47
C ALA A 72 -6.80 6.16 29.09
N ASP A 73 -6.77 6.36 30.41
CA ASP A 73 -7.71 7.25 31.11
C ASP A 73 -7.54 8.73 30.76
N LEU A 74 -6.31 9.18 30.43
CA LEU A 74 -6.11 10.51 29.85
C LEU A 74 -6.77 10.61 28.47
N GLY A 75 -6.60 9.58 27.64
CA GLY A 75 -7.24 9.50 26.32
C GLY A 75 -8.76 9.56 26.38
N LYS A 76 -9.39 8.80 27.29
CA LYS A 76 -10.85 8.82 27.53
C LYS A 76 -11.41 10.18 27.95
N ARG A 77 -10.57 11.08 28.48
CA ARG A 77 -10.98 12.45 28.84
C ARG A 77 -10.97 13.40 27.66
N ILE A 78 -10.26 13.05 26.58
CA ILE A 78 -10.37 13.73 25.29
C ILE A 78 -11.54 13.08 24.57
N PRO A 79 -12.46 13.84 23.97
CA PRO A 79 -13.67 13.25 23.43
C PRO A 79 -13.43 12.64 22.03
N ILE A 80 -12.45 11.74 21.92
CA ILE A 80 -12.05 10.99 20.73
C ILE A 80 -12.82 9.67 20.73
N GLY A 81 -13.45 9.30 19.61
CA GLY A 81 -14.29 8.09 19.53
C GLY A 81 -13.54 6.78 19.75
N ASP A 82 -12.25 6.72 19.38
CA ASP A 82 -11.48 5.46 19.39
C ASP A 82 -11.22 4.94 20.82
N PHE A 83 -11.18 5.79 21.84
CA PHE A 83 -10.99 5.38 23.24
C PHE A 83 -12.23 4.73 23.87
N GLU A 84 -13.35 4.66 23.14
CA GLU A 84 -14.53 3.87 23.49
C GLU A 84 -14.48 2.43 22.92
N ASP A 85 -13.55 2.14 22.00
CA ASP A 85 -13.37 0.82 21.39
C ASP A 85 -12.38 -0.05 22.19
N GLU A 86 -12.87 -1.18 22.69
CA GLU A 86 -12.06 -2.17 23.42
C GLU A 86 -10.95 -2.78 22.57
N ALA A 87 -11.15 -2.93 21.25
CA ALA A 87 -10.12 -3.43 20.34
C ALA A 87 -8.97 -2.42 20.21
N PHE A 88 -9.30 -1.14 20.07
CA PHE A 88 -8.33 -0.06 20.07
C PHE A 88 -7.57 0.01 21.40
N LEU A 89 -8.25 -0.07 22.54
CA LEU A 89 -7.60 -0.07 23.85
C LEU A 89 -6.63 -1.25 24.03
N GLY A 90 -6.97 -2.42 23.47
CA GLY A 90 -6.08 -3.57 23.41
C GLY A 90 -4.81 -3.30 22.59
N ALA A 91 -4.97 -2.78 21.37
CA ALA A 91 -3.87 -2.39 20.47
C ALA A 91 -2.97 -1.30 21.08
N PHE A 92 -3.60 -0.29 21.67
CA PHE A 92 -2.97 0.82 22.37
C PHE A 92 -2.11 0.34 23.54
N GLY A 93 -2.68 -0.54 24.38
CA GLY A 93 -1.96 -1.13 25.50
C GLY A 93 -0.77 -1.98 25.06
N HIS A 94 -0.91 -2.73 23.97
CA HIS A 94 0.17 -3.52 23.40
C HIS A 94 1.33 -2.66 22.86
N ALA A 95 1.01 -1.56 22.16
CA ALA A 95 1.99 -0.63 21.62
C ALA A 95 2.82 0.02 22.76
N TRP A 96 2.14 0.50 23.80
CA TRP A 96 2.82 1.04 24.98
C TRP A 96 3.67 0.01 25.72
N GLY A 97 3.16 -1.21 25.90
CA GLY A 97 3.94 -2.24 26.56
C GLY A 97 5.17 -2.67 25.77
N SER A 98 5.08 -2.76 24.45
CA SER A 98 6.24 -3.02 23.57
C SER A 98 7.27 -1.89 23.60
N HIS A 99 6.82 -0.64 23.62
CA HIS A 99 7.70 0.52 23.78
C HIS A 99 8.43 0.49 25.12
N LEU A 100 7.71 0.27 26.22
CA LEU A 100 8.26 0.21 27.56
C LEU A 100 9.23 -0.98 27.73
N ASP A 101 8.90 -2.16 27.20
CA ASP A 101 9.81 -3.33 27.27
C ASP A 101 11.16 -3.07 26.59
N ARG A 102 11.17 -2.29 25.50
CA ARG A 102 12.40 -1.87 24.81
C ARG A 102 13.14 -0.79 25.57
N HIS A 103 12.43 0.26 26.00
CA HIS A 103 13.03 1.46 26.56
C HIS A 103 13.59 1.24 27.98
N LEU A 104 12.89 0.45 28.80
CA LEU A 104 13.27 0.21 30.21
C LEU A 104 14.46 -0.74 30.38
N ARG A 105 15.00 -1.30 29.29
CA ARG A 105 16.29 -2.02 29.28
C ARG A 105 17.48 -1.07 29.42
N HIS A 106 17.26 0.23 29.26
CA HIS A 106 18.27 1.27 29.37
C HIS A 106 18.08 2.11 30.65
N PRO A 107 19.12 2.80 31.12
CA PRO A 107 19.00 3.68 32.27
C PRO A 107 18.03 4.85 31.99
N VAL A 108 16.99 4.95 32.81
CA VAL A 108 16.08 6.10 32.83
C VAL A 108 16.23 6.91 34.11
N GLU A 109 15.85 8.18 34.04
CA GLU A 109 15.84 9.10 35.17
C GLU A 109 14.66 8.82 36.13
N ARG A 110 14.85 9.07 37.42
CA ARG A 110 13.86 8.76 38.47
C ARG A 110 12.46 9.36 38.22
N GLY A 111 12.41 10.55 37.61
CA GLY A 111 11.16 11.25 37.30
C GLY A 111 10.61 11.00 35.89
N TYR A 112 11.07 9.97 35.19
CA TYR A 112 10.66 9.68 33.80
C TYR A 112 9.14 9.54 33.66
N PHE A 113 8.53 8.53 34.30
CA PHE A 113 7.09 8.26 34.18
C PHE A 113 6.22 9.45 34.59
N ALA A 114 6.59 10.14 35.67
CA ALA A 114 5.86 11.32 36.14
C ALA A 114 5.92 12.49 35.14
N ARG A 115 7.09 12.76 34.54
CA ARG A 115 7.24 13.81 33.52
C ARG A 115 6.50 13.44 32.23
N THR A 116 6.63 12.20 31.76
CA THR A 116 5.91 11.74 30.57
C THR A 116 4.40 11.94 30.71
N LEU A 117 3.82 11.56 31.86
CA LEU A 117 2.39 11.79 32.12
C LEU A 117 2.04 13.27 32.23
N ALA A 118 2.87 14.09 32.89
CA ALA A 118 2.63 15.52 33.01
C ALA A 118 2.65 16.23 31.66
N ASP A 119 3.63 15.91 30.82
CA ASP A 119 3.78 16.47 29.47
C ASP A 119 2.62 16.03 28.57
N MET A 120 2.26 14.73 28.59
CA MET A 120 1.11 14.21 27.85
C MET A 120 -0.19 14.86 28.32
N ALA A 121 -0.44 14.94 29.63
CA ALA A 121 -1.64 15.55 30.18
C ALA A 121 -1.76 17.04 29.83
N GLY A 122 -0.64 17.78 29.83
CA GLY A 122 -0.60 19.17 29.40
C GLY A 122 -1.03 19.34 27.94
N ARG A 123 -0.43 18.57 27.04
CA ARG A 123 -0.75 18.59 25.60
C ARG A 123 -2.16 18.10 25.30
N CYS A 124 -2.63 17.07 26.01
CA CYS A 124 -4.00 16.58 25.91
C CYS A 124 -5.02 17.63 26.34
N LYS A 125 -4.71 18.42 27.39
CA LYS A 125 -5.57 19.52 27.85
C LYS A 125 -5.69 20.63 26.79
N GLU A 126 -4.58 20.99 26.15
CA GLU A 126 -4.58 21.97 25.06
C GLU A 126 -5.44 21.48 23.90
N SER A 127 -5.23 20.24 23.46
CA SER A 127 -5.97 19.63 22.36
C SER A 127 -7.47 19.49 22.67
N ALA A 128 -7.83 19.05 23.88
CA ALA A 128 -9.22 19.00 24.34
C ALA A 128 -9.89 20.39 24.31
N GLY A 129 -9.15 21.46 24.64
CA GLY A 129 -9.62 22.84 24.53
C GLY A 129 -9.90 23.25 23.08
N VAL A 130 -9.02 22.88 22.14
CA VAL A 130 -9.20 23.12 20.71
C VAL A 130 -10.42 22.37 20.16
N LEU A 131 -10.54 21.07 20.48
CA LEU A 131 -11.69 20.25 20.08
C LEU A 131 -13.02 20.79 20.61
N ALA A 132 -13.06 21.21 21.88
CA ALA A 132 -14.25 21.81 22.47
C ALA A 132 -14.67 23.09 21.72
N ARG A 133 -13.70 23.95 21.36
CA ARG A 133 -13.94 25.16 20.59
C ARG A 133 -14.45 24.86 19.18
N LEU A 134 -13.82 23.94 18.46
CA LEU A 134 -14.22 23.57 17.10
C LEU A 134 -15.59 22.91 17.06
N ARG A 135 -15.91 22.04 18.03
CA ARG A 135 -17.24 21.42 18.14
C ARG A 135 -18.32 22.44 18.47
N ARG A 136 -18.04 23.40 19.35
CA ARG A 136 -18.95 24.53 19.61
C ARG A 136 -19.16 25.36 18.34
N GLN A 137 -18.10 25.66 17.58
CA GLN A 137 -18.19 26.36 16.30
C GLN A 137 -19.04 25.57 15.29
N ARG A 138 -18.88 24.25 15.19
CA ARG A 138 -19.71 23.39 14.33
C ARG A 138 -21.19 23.44 14.75
N GLN A 139 -21.48 23.39 16.04
CA GLN A 139 -22.86 23.49 16.55
C GLN A 139 -23.49 24.85 16.24
N GLU A 140 -22.74 25.94 16.43
CA GLU A 140 -23.18 27.30 16.11
C GLU A 140 -23.46 27.45 14.61
N LEU A 141 -22.56 26.96 13.75
CA LEU A 141 -22.76 26.96 12.30
C LEU A 141 -23.98 26.13 11.89
N ALA A 142 -24.20 24.98 12.52
CA ALA A 142 -25.40 24.17 12.26
C ALA A 142 -26.69 24.90 12.64
N TYR A 143 -26.70 25.64 13.76
CA TYR A 143 -27.82 26.49 14.14
C TYR A 143 -28.06 27.60 13.11
N GLN A 144 -27.01 28.31 12.70
CA GLN A 144 -27.09 29.38 11.69
C GLN A 144 -27.56 28.85 10.32
N ILE A 145 -27.08 27.68 9.89
CA ILE A 145 -27.55 27.03 8.66
C ILE A 145 -29.05 26.73 8.75
N ALA A 146 -29.51 26.14 9.86
CA ALA A 146 -30.92 25.84 10.05
C ALA A 146 -31.79 27.11 10.06
N GLU A 147 -31.33 28.20 10.66
CA GLU A 147 -32.01 29.50 10.65
C GLU A 147 -32.11 30.08 9.23
N GLN A 148 -31.02 30.04 8.46
CA GLN A 148 -30.99 30.55 7.09
C GLN A 148 -31.81 29.68 6.11
N GLU A 149 -31.83 28.36 6.31
CA GLU A 149 -32.68 27.42 5.57
C GLU A 149 -34.18 27.66 5.87
N ALA A 150 -34.53 27.98 7.12
CA ALA A 150 -35.89 28.38 7.47
C ALA A 150 -36.28 29.73 6.83
N ALA A 151 -35.36 30.71 6.83
CA ALA A 151 -35.58 32.02 6.22
C ALA A 151 -35.77 31.95 4.68
N LEU A 152 -35.12 30.98 4.01
CA LEU A 152 -35.31 30.73 2.58
C LEU A 152 -36.75 30.36 2.20
N GLY A 153 -37.52 29.77 3.11
CA GLY A 153 -38.91 29.38 2.87
C GLY A 153 -39.86 30.55 2.66
N GLY A 154 -39.53 31.75 3.16
CA GLY A 154 -40.37 32.97 3.09
C GLY A 154 -39.77 34.15 2.32
N ALA A 155 -38.56 34.02 1.77
CA ALA A 155 -37.81 35.14 1.22
C ALA A 155 -38.20 35.52 -0.23
N GLY A 156 -38.23 36.82 -0.52
CA GLY A 156 -38.41 37.34 -1.89
C GLY A 156 -37.19 37.10 -2.80
N PHE A 157 -37.35 37.27 -4.13
CA PHE A 157 -36.35 36.88 -5.13
C PHE A 157 -34.93 37.45 -4.92
N LYS A 158 -34.79 38.71 -4.48
CA LYS A 158 -33.48 39.34 -4.18
C LYS A 158 -32.86 38.78 -2.89
N GLN A 159 -33.65 38.69 -1.82
CA GLN A 159 -33.22 38.13 -0.53
C GLN A 159 -32.83 36.65 -0.66
N ARG A 160 -33.52 35.88 -1.51
CA ARG A 160 -33.22 34.47 -1.75
C ARG A 160 -31.80 34.25 -2.27
N ARG A 161 -31.29 35.13 -3.13
CA ARG A 161 -29.92 35.04 -3.65
C ARG A 161 -28.88 35.35 -2.57
N GLU A 162 -29.15 36.34 -1.73
CA GLU A 162 -28.28 36.70 -0.60
C GLU A 162 -28.24 35.58 0.45
N LEU A 163 -29.39 35.00 0.79
CA LEU A 163 -29.50 33.86 1.72
C LEU A 163 -28.81 32.59 1.18
N LEU A 164 -28.90 32.31 -0.12
CA LEU A 164 -28.19 31.18 -0.73
C LEU A 164 -26.66 31.37 -0.68
N ASN A 165 -26.18 32.58 -0.96
CA ASN A 165 -24.75 32.88 -0.83
C ASN A 165 -24.25 32.76 0.61
N ALA A 166 -25.04 33.24 1.59
CA ALA A 166 -24.74 33.09 3.00
C ALA A 166 -24.72 31.61 3.42
N LEU A 167 -25.64 30.78 2.93
CA LEU A 167 -25.65 29.33 3.20
C LEU A 167 -24.45 28.60 2.62
N VAL A 168 -24.01 28.96 1.41
CA VAL A 168 -22.79 28.38 0.82
C VAL A 168 -21.57 28.72 1.67
N ALA A 169 -21.46 29.98 2.14
CA ALA A 169 -20.38 30.40 3.03
C ALA A 169 -20.41 29.64 4.38
N LEU A 170 -21.58 29.53 5.02
CA LEU A 170 -21.74 28.82 6.28
C LEU A 170 -21.45 27.31 6.14
N LYS A 171 -21.90 26.67 5.05
CA LYS A 171 -21.59 25.25 4.78
C LYS A 171 -20.10 25.04 4.49
N SER A 172 -19.44 25.98 3.84
CA SER A 172 -17.97 25.95 3.68
C SER A 172 -17.25 26.02 5.03
N GLN A 173 -17.66 26.96 5.90
CA GLN A 173 -17.11 27.09 7.26
C GLN A 173 -17.39 25.86 8.11
N GLN A 174 -18.55 25.21 7.94
CA GLN A 174 -18.88 23.95 8.62
C GLN A 174 -17.92 22.84 8.18
N GLY A 175 -17.67 22.71 6.87
CA GLY A 175 -16.70 21.73 6.34
C GLY A 175 -15.24 22.03 6.74
N GLU A 176 -14.89 23.30 7.00
CA GLU A 176 -13.59 23.66 7.59
C GLU A 176 -13.51 23.27 9.07
N ALA A 177 -14.56 23.53 9.86
CA ALA A 177 -14.62 23.13 11.26
C ALA A 177 -14.57 21.59 11.42
N GLU A 178 -15.23 20.84 10.54
CA GLU A 178 -15.19 19.36 10.54
C GLU A 178 -13.81 18.82 10.20
N ARG A 179 -13.13 19.38 9.19
CA ARG A 179 -11.73 19.04 8.89
C ARG A 179 -10.79 19.39 10.05
N GLY A 180 -11.02 20.53 10.69
CA GLY A 180 -10.27 20.93 11.88
C GLY A 180 -10.45 19.95 13.05
N ILE A 181 -11.67 19.46 13.27
CA ILE A 181 -11.96 18.45 14.30
C ILE A 181 -11.20 17.16 14.00
N ALA A 182 -11.28 16.65 12.77
CA ALA A 182 -10.59 15.41 12.40
C ALA A 182 -9.06 15.52 12.53
N LEU A 183 -8.48 16.65 12.11
CA LEU A 183 -7.03 16.88 12.22
C LEU A 183 -6.57 17.00 13.67
N GLU A 184 -7.35 17.68 14.51
CA GLU A 184 -7.04 17.80 15.94
C GLU A 184 -7.26 16.47 16.68
N GLU A 185 -8.25 15.65 16.30
CA GLU A 185 -8.43 14.29 16.84
C GLU A 185 -7.23 13.39 16.51
N MET A 186 -6.71 13.45 15.29
CA MET A 186 -5.48 12.75 14.92
C MET A 186 -4.27 13.27 15.71
N SER A 187 -4.11 14.59 15.86
CA SER A 187 -3.00 15.15 16.65
C SER A 187 -3.09 14.76 18.13
N ALA A 188 -4.31 14.71 18.69
CA ALA A 188 -4.56 14.23 20.04
C ALA A 188 -4.19 12.75 20.22
N LEU A 189 -4.50 11.91 19.23
CA LEU A 189 -4.09 10.51 19.19
C LEU A 189 -2.57 10.36 19.14
N GLU A 190 -1.89 11.14 18.29
CA GLU A 190 -0.41 11.13 18.20
C GLU A 190 0.27 11.55 19.50
N ILE A 191 -0.33 12.46 20.28
CA ILE A 191 0.16 12.83 21.62
C ILE A 191 0.12 11.64 22.59
N LEU A 192 -0.90 10.79 22.46
CA LEU A 192 -1.17 9.67 23.36
C LEU A 192 -0.43 8.38 22.98
N LEU A 193 -0.01 8.25 21.72
CA LEU A 193 0.74 7.09 21.24
C LEU A 193 2.19 7.09 21.74
N PRO A 194 2.82 5.92 21.84
CA PRO A 194 4.25 5.85 22.15
C PRO A 194 5.08 6.57 21.07
N PRO A 195 6.19 7.23 21.42
CA PRO A 195 7.05 7.90 20.46
C PRO A 195 7.50 6.98 19.31
N GLY A 196 7.27 7.42 18.07
CA GLY A 196 7.63 6.69 16.85
C GLY A 196 6.66 5.56 16.45
N VAL A 197 5.48 5.50 17.07
CA VAL A 197 4.40 4.58 16.68
C VAL A 197 3.28 5.39 16.04
N ASP A 198 2.97 5.08 14.78
CA ASP A 198 1.86 5.70 14.06
C ASP A 198 0.54 5.00 14.36
N TYR A 199 -0.57 5.74 14.30
CA TYR A 199 -1.92 5.20 14.50
C TYR A 199 -2.22 4.03 13.54
N ALA A 200 -1.76 4.12 12.28
CA ALA A 200 -1.94 3.08 11.28
C ALA A 200 -1.14 1.79 11.56
N ALA A 201 -0.18 1.82 12.48
CA ALA A 201 0.63 0.65 12.87
C ALA A 201 0.01 -0.15 14.03
N LEU A 202 -1.11 0.30 14.59
CA LEU A 202 -1.84 -0.42 15.63
C LEU A 202 -2.51 -1.65 15.03
N THR A 203 -2.22 -2.82 15.60
CA THR A 203 -2.78 -4.10 15.15
C THR A 203 -4.08 -4.40 15.90
N ALA A 204 -5.12 -4.84 15.18
CA ALA A 204 -6.44 -5.10 15.76
C ALA A 204 -6.49 -6.33 16.70
N ASP A 205 -5.49 -7.22 16.64
CA ASP A 205 -5.41 -8.42 17.48
C ASP A 205 -3.98 -8.64 18.00
N PRO A 206 -3.54 -7.81 18.97
CA PRO A 206 -2.19 -7.90 19.49
C PRO A 206 -2.01 -9.13 20.40
N PRO A 207 -0.84 -9.78 20.40
CA PRO A 207 -0.56 -10.85 21.35
C PRO A 207 -0.60 -10.32 22.79
N PRO A 208 -0.95 -11.18 23.78
CA PRO A 208 -1.05 -10.78 25.17
C PRO A 208 0.27 -10.17 25.65
N LEU A 209 0.16 -8.99 26.26
CA LEU A 209 1.31 -8.24 26.73
C LEU A 209 2.03 -9.00 27.85
N ALA A 210 3.25 -9.48 27.57
CA ALA A 210 4.09 -10.16 28.54
C ALA A 210 5.37 -9.35 28.77
N PHE A 211 5.44 -8.66 29.91
CA PHE A 211 6.68 -8.03 30.35
C PHE A 211 7.66 -9.11 30.82
N VAL A 212 8.95 -8.95 30.50
CA VAL A 212 10.02 -9.81 31.02
C VAL A 212 10.99 -8.94 31.84
N PRO A 213 10.67 -8.65 33.11
CA PRO A 213 11.36 -7.62 33.89
C PRO A 213 12.78 -7.98 34.30
N GLU A 214 13.18 -9.25 34.18
CA GLU A 214 14.56 -9.71 34.41
C GLU A 214 15.60 -8.99 33.52
N LYS A 215 15.14 -8.26 32.50
CA LYS A 215 15.98 -7.48 31.57
C LYS A 215 15.94 -5.97 31.80
N PHE A 216 15.13 -5.46 32.75
CA PHE A 216 15.04 -4.03 32.98
C PHE A 216 16.24 -3.49 33.74
N HIS A 217 16.61 -2.25 33.42
CA HIS A 217 17.69 -1.58 34.12
C HIS A 217 17.26 -1.23 35.55
N ALA A 218 18.15 -1.35 36.53
CA ALA A 218 17.82 -1.10 37.94
C ALA A 218 17.27 0.32 38.20
N SER A 219 17.73 1.32 37.45
CA SER A 219 17.19 2.69 37.54
C SER A 219 15.77 2.82 36.99
N ALA A 220 15.36 1.98 36.03
CA ALA A 220 14.01 1.94 35.49
C ALA A 220 13.02 1.35 36.49
N VAL A 221 13.42 0.26 37.15
CA VAL A 221 12.67 -0.30 38.28
C VAL A 221 12.51 0.74 39.40
N ALA A 222 13.60 1.43 39.77
CA ALA A 222 13.53 2.48 40.79
C ALA A 222 12.64 3.67 40.40
N ALA A 223 12.63 4.07 39.13
CA ALA A 223 11.75 5.12 38.61
C ALA A 223 10.27 4.69 38.62
N LEU A 224 9.99 3.44 38.23
CA LEU A 224 8.64 2.86 38.20
C LEU A 224 7.98 2.85 39.58
N PHE A 225 8.72 2.43 40.61
CA PHE A 225 8.22 2.41 41.99
C PHE A 225 8.17 3.78 42.66
N ALA A 226 8.91 4.78 42.15
CA ALA A 226 8.89 6.15 42.67
C ALA A 226 7.75 7.02 42.11
N TRP A 227 7.09 6.58 41.04
CA TRP A 227 6.04 7.34 40.36
C TRP A 227 4.77 7.61 41.19
N PRO A 228 4.22 6.67 42.00
CA PRO A 228 2.99 6.90 42.77
C PRO A 228 3.10 7.99 43.83
N ASP A 229 4.32 8.28 44.31
CA ASP A 229 4.61 9.29 45.33
C ASP A 229 4.91 10.67 44.74
N ALA A 230 4.88 10.81 43.41
CA ALA A 230 4.95 12.12 42.76
C ALA A 230 3.67 12.91 43.08
N PRO A 231 3.75 14.23 43.34
CA PRO A 231 2.59 15.02 43.73
C PRO A 231 1.45 14.84 42.72
N PRO A 232 0.22 14.56 43.18
CA PRO A 232 -0.90 14.31 42.29
C PRO A 232 -1.15 15.56 41.44
N TYR A 233 -1.28 15.32 40.14
CA TYR A 233 -1.88 16.25 39.21
C TYR A 233 -3.26 16.65 39.75
N GLU A 234 -3.54 17.95 39.87
CA GLU A 234 -4.83 18.46 40.35
C GLU A 234 -5.97 17.87 39.52
N GLU A 235 -6.90 17.17 40.18
CA GLU A 235 -8.11 16.62 39.59
C GLU A 235 -8.95 17.72 38.94
N VAL A 236 -8.89 17.79 37.61
CA VAL A 236 -9.85 18.60 36.85
C VAL A 236 -11.17 17.85 36.82
N ARG A 237 -12.15 18.35 37.59
CA ARG A 237 -13.56 17.94 37.50
C ARG A 237 -14.03 18.00 36.05
N PRO A 238 -14.89 17.07 35.59
CA PRO A 238 -15.54 17.19 34.29
C PRO A 238 -16.29 18.52 34.24
N LEU A 239 -15.96 19.34 33.25
CA LEU A 239 -16.56 20.65 32.99
C LEU A 239 -17.95 20.46 32.40
N ASN A 240 -18.87 19.94 33.21
CA ASN A 240 -20.30 19.99 32.97
C ASN A 240 -20.93 20.85 34.07
N SER A 241 -21.75 21.80 33.63
CA SER A 241 -22.43 22.83 34.42
C SER A 241 -21.61 24.09 34.68
N MET A 242 -21.71 25.07 33.77
CA MET A 242 -22.42 26.32 34.05
C MET A 242 -22.72 27.05 32.74
N ALA A 243 -24.01 27.31 32.54
CA ALA A 243 -24.49 28.28 31.58
C ALA A 243 -24.11 29.68 32.09
N GLU A 244 -23.35 30.43 31.28
CA GLU A 244 -23.44 31.89 31.23
C GLU A 244 -23.32 32.35 29.77
N PRO A 245 -24.23 33.22 29.30
CA PRO A 245 -24.20 33.74 27.93
C PRO A 245 -23.17 34.86 27.84
N PHE A 246 -22.12 34.67 27.04
CA PHE A 246 -21.23 35.77 26.66
C PHE A 246 -21.89 36.59 25.55
N ALA A 247 -22.06 37.88 25.80
CA ALA A 247 -22.49 38.86 24.80
C ALA A 247 -21.44 38.96 23.68
N PRO A 248 -21.85 39.13 22.41
CA PRO A 248 -20.92 39.27 21.30
C PRO A 248 -20.19 40.63 21.39
N GLU A 249 -18.86 40.60 21.33
CA GLU A 249 -18.05 41.79 21.06
C GLU A 249 -18.28 42.28 19.62
N PRO A 250 -18.25 43.61 19.38
CA PRO A 250 -18.49 44.17 18.08
C PRO A 250 -17.31 43.91 17.13
N VAL A 251 -17.64 43.40 15.95
CA VAL A 251 -16.73 43.26 14.80
C VAL A 251 -16.20 44.64 14.39
N PRO A 252 -14.88 44.85 14.25
CA PRO A 252 -14.36 46.08 13.67
C PRO A 252 -14.61 46.13 12.17
N ASP A 253 -15.02 47.30 11.67
CA ASP A 253 -15.27 47.57 10.25
C ASP A 253 -14.04 47.24 9.36
N PRO A 254 -14.27 46.75 8.13
CA PRO A 254 -13.18 46.46 7.20
C PRO A 254 -12.49 47.76 6.74
N VAL A 255 -11.18 47.81 6.94
CA VAL A 255 -10.30 48.87 6.42
C VAL A 255 -10.26 48.79 4.88
N PRO A 256 -10.35 49.92 4.14
CA PRO A 256 -10.21 49.93 2.69
C PRO A 256 -8.76 49.65 2.30
N VAL A 257 -8.53 48.66 1.44
CA VAL A 257 -7.21 48.38 0.86
C VAL A 257 -6.97 49.36 -0.28
N GLU A 258 -6.01 50.26 -0.11
CA GLU A 258 -5.44 51.10 -1.17
C GLU A 258 -4.69 50.25 -2.19
N GLU A 259 -4.95 50.51 -3.47
CA GLU A 259 -4.15 50.06 -4.61
C GLU A 259 -2.71 50.60 -4.47
N ILE A 260 -1.75 49.70 -4.26
CA ILE A 260 -0.34 49.99 -4.54
C ILE A 260 -0.01 49.35 -5.89
N ALA A 261 0.12 50.19 -6.91
CA ALA A 261 0.81 49.88 -8.15
C ALA A 261 2.31 49.72 -7.87
N LEU A 262 2.88 48.57 -8.23
CA LEU A 262 4.32 48.36 -8.34
C LEU A 262 4.62 47.58 -9.62
N ASP A 263 4.94 48.36 -10.66
CA ASP A 263 5.74 47.95 -11.81
C ASP A 263 7.12 47.47 -11.33
N GLY A 264 7.63 46.39 -11.92
CA GLY A 264 9.06 46.07 -11.85
C GLY A 264 9.44 44.59 -11.88
N VAL A 265 9.65 44.07 -13.10
CA VAL A 265 10.58 42.97 -13.48
C VAL A 265 10.32 41.60 -12.84
N ALA A 266 9.59 40.76 -13.57
CA ALA A 266 9.54 39.32 -13.35
C ALA A 266 10.86 38.67 -13.78
N GLU A 267 11.69 38.29 -12.82
CA GLU A 267 12.73 37.27 -13.00
C GLU A 267 12.10 35.93 -12.62
N ALA A 268 11.93 35.05 -13.61
CA ALA A 268 11.30 33.75 -13.43
C ALA A 268 12.12 32.88 -12.46
N PRO A 269 11.48 32.19 -11.50
CA PRO A 269 12.16 31.15 -10.75
C PRO A 269 12.55 30.01 -11.72
N PRO A 270 13.79 29.49 -11.67
CA PRO A 270 14.17 28.38 -12.53
C PRO A 270 13.32 27.15 -12.21
N GLU A 271 12.76 26.56 -13.25
CA GLU A 271 12.09 25.26 -13.21
C GLU A 271 13.02 24.21 -12.57
N PRO A 272 12.52 23.29 -11.72
CA PRO A 272 13.31 22.17 -11.25
C PRO A 272 13.69 21.30 -12.47
N HIS A 273 14.99 21.28 -12.74
CA HIS A 273 15.69 20.43 -13.69
C HIS A 273 15.49 18.93 -13.35
N GLU A 274 14.38 18.32 -13.74
CA GLU A 274 14.20 16.85 -13.67
C GLU A 274 14.06 16.18 -15.05
N GLU A 275 13.82 16.93 -16.13
CA GLU A 275 13.69 16.37 -17.48
C GLU A 275 15.03 16.24 -18.25
N ALA A 276 16.14 16.74 -17.71
CA ALA A 276 17.44 16.72 -18.39
C ALA A 276 18.26 15.43 -18.19
N TRP A 277 17.97 14.63 -17.16
CA TRP A 277 18.71 13.38 -16.90
C TRP A 277 18.24 12.19 -17.76
N TYR A 278 16.99 12.19 -18.22
CA TYR A 278 16.44 11.10 -19.02
C TYR A 278 16.80 11.14 -20.51
N ARG A 279 17.29 12.28 -21.04
CA ARG A 279 17.61 12.41 -22.47
C ARG A 279 19.07 12.12 -22.84
N THR A 280 19.99 12.13 -21.88
CA THR A 280 21.44 11.97 -22.16
C THR A 280 21.95 10.53 -22.13
N LEU A 281 21.10 9.54 -21.79
CA LEU A 281 21.49 8.12 -21.76
C LEU A 281 21.03 7.31 -22.98
N PHE A 282 20.25 7.87 -23.91
CA PHE A 282 19.73 7.14 -25.07
C PHE A 282 19.64 8.01 -26.33
N THR A 283 20.78 8.53 -26.77
CA THR A 283 20.96 8.97 -28.15
C THR A 283 21.70 7.86 -28.89
N GLU A 284 20.97 6.95 -29.52
CA GLU A 284 21.53 6.27 -30.69
C GLU A 284 21.47 7.29 -31.84
N GLU A 285 22.65 7.64 -32.37
CA GLU A 285 22.77 8.30 -33.66
C GLU A 285 22.14 7.39 -34.73
N GLU A 286 20.92 7.70 -35.14
CA GLU A 286 20.40 7.27 -36.44
C GLU A 286 21.32 7.87 -37.53
N THR A 287 22.32 7.09 -37.94
CA THR A 287 22.94 7.27 -39.25
C THR A 287 21.98 6.66 -40.28
N PRO A 288 21.48 7.44 -41.26
CA PRO A 288 20.57 6.92 -42.26
C PRO A 288 21.34 6.00 -43.21
N SER A 289 21.14 4.69 -43.08
CA SER A 289 21.62 3.74 -44.08
C SER A 289 20.71 3.81 -45.31
N ALA A 290 21.32 4.13 -46.45
CA ALA A 290 20.69 4.22 -47.76
C ALA A 290 20.08 2.87 -48.21
N PRO A 291 19.05 2.88 -49.08
CA PRO A 291 18.33 1.69 -49.48
C PRO A 291 19.09 0.91 -50.56
N ALA A 292 19.03 -0.42 -50.49
CA ALA A 292 19.48 -1.34 -51.53
C ALA A 292 18.50 -2.54 -51.58
N PRO A 293 18.33 -3.20 -52.73
CA PRO A 293 17.09 -3.14 -53.51
C PRO A 293 16.26 -4.42 -53.48
N GLU A 294 15.04 -4.26 -54.01
CA GLU A 294 14.07 -5.32 -54.34
C GLU A 294 14.69 -6.55 -55.00
N ALA A 295 14.32 -7.72 -54.50
CA ALA A 295 14.41 -8.99 -55.23
C ALA A 295 12.99 -9.55 -55.41
N GLU A 296 12.70 -9.89 -56.66
CA GLU A 296 11.42 -10.34 -57.21
C GLU A 296 10.86 -11.63 -56.57
N PRO A 297 9.53 -11.84 -56.62
CA PRO A 297 8.90 -13.05 -56.11
C PRO A 297 8.94 -14.18 -57.14
N VAL A 298 9.37 -15.38 -56.72
CA VAL A 298 9.19 -16.62 -57.50
C VAL A 298 8.06 -17.44 -56.87
N PRO A 299 7.07 -17.93 -57.66
CA PRO A 299 5.88 -18.59 -57.14
C PRO A 299 6.07 -20.10 -56.90
N ALA A 300 5.17 -20.63 -56.10
CA ALA A 300 5.07 -22.02 -55.64
C ALA A 300 4.83 -23.06 -56.76
N ALA A 301 5.42 -24.25 -56.60
CA ALA A 301 4.89 -25.50 -57.16
C ALA A 301 5.34 -26.74 -56.35
N VAL A 302 4.34 -27.39 -55.76
CA VAL A 302 4.10 -28.83 -55.48
C VAL A 302 5.14 -29.85 -55.99
N SER A 303 5.57 -30.80 -55.15
CA SER A 303 5.39 -32.26 -55.38
C SER A 303 6.05 -33.13 -54.31
N ALA A 304 5.36 -34.24 -54.00
CA ALA A 304 5.76 -35.33 -53.12
C ALA A 304 6.78 -36.30 -53.76
N GLU A 305 7.35 -37.16 -52.91
CA GLU A 305 7.88 -38.53 -53.14
C GLU A 305 9.36 -38.82 -52.80
N ALA A 306 9.50 -39.66 -51.77
CA ALA A 306 10.27 -40.92 -51.69
C ALA A 306 11.82 -40.96 -51.85
N GLN A 307 12.43 -41.34 -50.72
CA GLN A 307 13.54 -42.32 -50.54
C GLN A 307 14.87 -42.17 -51.29
N ALA A 308 15.94 -41.98 -50.51
CA ALA A 308 17.15 -42.81 -50.63
C ALA A 308 17.90 -42.84 -49.29
N VAL A 309 18.00 -44.04 -48.71
CA VAL A 309 18.81 -44.36 -47.53
C VAL A 309 20.29 -44.34 -47.93
N VAL A 310 21.07 -43.45 -47.32
CA VAL A 310 22.53 -43.51 -47.29
C VAL A 310 22.93 -43.81 -45.85
N PRO A 311 23.70 -44.88 -45.57
CA PRO A 311 24.14 -45.16 -44.20
C PRO A 311 25.13 -44.07 -43.75
N PRO A 312 25.00 -43.51 -42.52
CA PRO A 312 25.99 -42.58 -42.01
C PRO A 312 27.33 -43.30 -41.79
N PRO A 313 28.48 -42.62 -42.04
CA PRO A 313 29.78 -43.15 -41.63
C PRO A 313 29.81 -43.31 -40.11
N PRO A 314 30.64 -44.23 -39.56
CA PRO A 314 30.76 -44.39 -38.12
C PRO A 314 31.30 -43.10 -37.51
N ALA A 315 30.42 -42.32 -36.90
CA ALA A 315 30.80 -41.19 -36.10
C ALA A 315 31.54 -41.71 -34.87
N GLU A 316 32.71 -41.12 -34.66
CA GLU A 316 33.56 -41.23 -33.48
C GLU A 316 32.73 -41.16 -32.19
N PRO A 317 33.16 -41.84 -31.11
CA PRO A 317 32.44 -41.78 -29.84
C PRO A 317 32.28 -40.32 -29.42
N VAL A 318 31.03 -39.85 -29.47
CA VAL A 318 30.59 -38.59 -28.89
C VAL A 318 31.06 -38.61 -27.44
N PRO A 319 31.88 -37.63 -26.98
CA PRO A 319 32.22 -37.53 -25.58
C PRO A 319 30.91 -37.40 -24.79
N GLU A 320 30.76 -38.24 -23.76
CA GLU A 320 29.67 -38.16 -22.81
C GLU A 320 29.50 -36.68 -22.37
N PRO A 321 28.30 -36.08 -22.48
CA PRO A 321 28.09 -34.76 -21.93
C PRO A 321 28.20 -34.88 -20.41
N GLU A 322 29.28 -34.28 -19.91
CA GLU A 322 29.30 -33.25 -18.87
C GLU A 322 28.36 -33.47 -17.69
N SER A 323 28.99 -33.42 -16.50
CA SER A 323 28.34 -33.30 -15.18
C SER A 323 26.99 -32.61 -15.25
N ALA A 324 25.97 -33.22 -14.64
CA ALA A 324 24.65 -32.61 -14.50
C ALA A 324 24.79 -31.12 -14.14
N PRO A 325 24.10 -30.20 -14.85
CA PRO A 325 24.24 -28.77 -14.63
C PRO A 325 24.06 -28.45 -13.15
N PRO A 326 24.88 -27.57 -12.56
CA PRO A 326 24.86 -27.32 -11.13
C PRO A 326 23.47 -26.84 -10.71
N ALA A 327 22.77 -27.65 -9.91
CA ALA A 327 21.49 -27.26 -9.33
C ALA A 327 21.68 -26.05 -8.40
N TYR A 328 20.72 -25.13 -8.33
CA TYR A 328 20.77 -24.03 -7.37
C TYR A 328 20.84 -24.55 -5.92
N ALA A 329 21.54 -23.81 -5.07
CA ALA A 329 21.66 -24.15 -3.66
C ALA A 329 20.40 -23.72 -2.91
N GLU A 330 19.89 -24.58 -2.03
CA GLU A 330 18.68 -24.28 -1.24
C GLU A 330 18.93 -23.32 -0.08
N ASP A 331 20.19 -23.14 0.36
CA ASP A 331 20.57 -22.26 1.45
C ASP A 331 21.40 -21.07 0.96
N CYS A 332 21.17 -19.91 1.59
CA CYS A 332 21.84 -18.66 1.21
C CYS A 332 23.36 -18.74 1.38
N GLU A 333 23.84 -19.40 2.44
CA GLU A 333 25.28 -19.49 2.73
C GLU A 333 26.01 -20.23 1.60
N THR A 334 25.51 -21.39 1.18
CA THR A 334 26.07 -22.13 0.05
C THR A 334 25.93 -21.36 -1.26
N ALA A 335 24.84 -20.63 -1.48
CA ALA A 335 24.71 -19.77 -2.65
C ALA A 335 25.81 -18.69 -2.71
N VAL A 336 26.07 -18.02 -1.58
CA VAL A 336 27.14 -17.03 -1.44
C VAL A 336 28.52 -17.67 -1.62
N GLN A 337 28.78 -18.82 -1.00
CA GLN A 337 30.06 -19.52 -1.14
C GLN A 337 30.32 -19.96 -2.59
N ARG A 338 29.29 -20.43 -3.30
CA ARG A 338 29.38 -20.76 -4.73
C ARG A 338 29.66 -19.52 -5.57
N PHE A 339 29.03 -18.38 -5.27
CA PHE A 339 29.35 -17.12 -5.91
C PHE A 339 30.81 -16.73 -5.67
N ILE A 340 31.28 -16.73 -4.41
CA ILE A 340 32.66 -16.35 -4.06
C ILE A 340 33.67 -17.25 -4.78
N ALA A 341 33.42 -18.56 -4.82
CA ALA A 341 34.27 -19.51 -5.55
C ALA A 341 34.27 -19.24 -7.05
N ALA A 342 33.09 -19.14 -7.68
CA ALA A 342 32.96 -18.89 -9.11
C ALA A 342 33.55 -17.54 -9.53
N TYR A 343 33.39 -16.51 -8.69
CA TYR A 343 33.90 -15.17 -8.91
C TYR A 343 35.43 -15.14 -8.80
N ARG A 344 36.01 -15.77 -7.77
CA ARG A 344 37.47 -15.87 -7.58
C ARG A 344 38.13 -16.64 -8.72
N ASP A 345 37.52 -17.75 -9.13
CA ASP A 345 38.08 -18.67 -10.12
C ASP A 345 37.74 -18.26 -11.56
N LYS A 346 36.95 -17.18 -11.75
CA LYS A 346 36.40 -16.74 -13.05
C LYS A 346 35.73 -17.91 -13.80
N SER A 347 34.97 -18.70 -13.05
CA SER A 347 34.30 -19.90 -13.54
C SER A 347 33.23 -19.56 -14.59
N PRO A 348 33.02 -20.40 -15.62
CA PRO A 348 31.87 -20.28 -16.51
C PRO A 348 30.52 -20.37 -15.77
N ASP A 349 30.49 -20.95 -14.57
CA ASP A 349 29.27 -21.08 -13.75
C ASP A 349 28.88 -19.80 -13.01
N LEU A 350 29.62 -18.70 -13.19
CA LEU A 350 29.36 -17.45 -12.48
C LEU A 350 27.94 -16.91 -12.71
N GLY A 351 27.40 -17.05 -13.93
CA GLY A 351 26.02 -16.67 -14.22
C GLY A 351 25.00 -17.46 -13.39
N VAL A 352 25.21 -18.77 -13.25
CA VAL A 352 24.34 -19.64 -12.43
C VAL A 352 24.46 -19.27 -10.95
N ALA A 353 25.66 -18.95 -10.46
CA ALA A 353 25.85 -18.54 -9.07
C ALA A 353 25.16 -17.20 -8.77
N ILE A 354 25.22 -16.23 -9.70
CA ILE A 354 24.54 -14.93 -9.58
C ILE A 354 23.01 -15.11 -9.58
N GLU A 355 22.48 -15.93 -10.49
CA GLU A 355 21.04 -16.23 -10.52
C GLU A 355 20.56 -16.89 -9.23
N ASN A 356 21.35 -17.81 -8.67
CA ASN A 356 21.05 -18.44 -7.40
C ASN A 356 20.89 -17.39 -6.29
N VAL A 357 21.82 -16.42 -6.20
CA VAL A 357 21.72 -15.30 -5.26
C VAL A 357 20.47 -14.45 -5.52
N ALA A 358 20.16 -14.16 -6.78
CA ALA A 358 18.95 -13.41 -7.15
C ALA A 358 17.67 -14.13 -6.71
N PHE A 359 17.58 -15.46 -6.83
CA PHE A 359 16.45 -16.23 -6.32
C PHE A 359 16.37 -16.23 -4.78
N HIS A 360 17.50 -16.22 -4.07
CA HIS A 360 17.49 -16.03 -2.62
C HIS A 360 16.98 -14.63 -2.21
N TRP A 361 17.24 -13.59 -3.01
CA TRP A 361 16.64 -12.27 -2.79
C TRP A 361 15.12 -12.29 -2.97
N ILE A 362 14.61 -13.01 -3.98
CA ILE A 362 13.16 -13.20 -4.16
C ILE A 362 12.56 -14.00 -2.99
N ASP A 363 13.23 -15.06 -2.54
CA ASP A 363 12.78 -15.88 -1.40
C ASP A 363 12.57 -15.04 -0.13
N ARG A 364 13.36 -13.98 0.01
CA ARG A 364 13.31 -13.02 1.12
C ARG A 364 12.40 -11.82 0.86
N GLY A 365 11.66 -11.80 -0.26
CA GLY A 365 10.72 -10.73 -0.59
C GLY A 365 11.32 -9.49 -1.27
N TYR A 366 12.58 -9.53 -1.69
CA TYR A 366 13.30 -8.38 -2.28
C TYR A 366 13.51 -8.55 -3.79
N VAL A 367 12.43 -8.54 -4.57
CA VAL A 367 12.50 -8.68 -6.05
C VAL A 367 13.22 -7.51 -6.71
N ASN A 368 13.12 -6.30 -6.14
CA ASN A 368 13.90 -5.14 -6.57
C ASN A 368 15.42 -5.38 -6.44
N VAL A 369 15.88 -5.98 -5.35
CA VAL A 369 17.29 -6.31 -5.12
C VAL A 369 17.75 -7.44 -6.05
N ALA A 370 16.89 -8.44 -6.30
CA ALA A 370 17.16 -9.49 -7.27
C ALA A 370 17.37 -8.91 -8.70
N TYR A 371 16.51 -7.98 -9.11
CA TYR A 371 16.69 -7.23 -10.37
C TYR A 371 18.03 -6.49 -10.40
N THR A 372 18.35 -5.71 -9.37
CA THR A 372 19.61 -4.95 -9.32
C THR A 372 20.82 -5.89 -9.37
N THR A 373 20.77 -7.03 -8.70
CA THR A 373 21.84 -8.05 -8.75
C THR A 373 22.10 -8.53 -10.18
N LEU A 374 21.05 -8.88 -10.93
CA LEU A 374 21.19 -9.34 -12.31
C LEU A 374 21.60 -8.20 -13.25
N LYS A 375 21.12 -6.99 -13.01
CA LYS A 375 21.47 -5.80 -13.80
C LYS A 375 22.95 -5.44 -13.62
N SER A 376 23.44 -5.35 -12.39
CA SER A 376 24.85 -5.06 -12.10
C SER A 376 25.75 -6.16 -12.66
N ALA A 377 25.32 -7.42 -12.64
CA ALA A 377 26.00 -8.51 -13.33
C ALA A 377 26.06 -8.31 -14.86
N GLN A 378 24.95 -7.95 -15.50
CA GLN A 378 24.88 -7.70 -16.95
C GLN A 378 25.83 -6.57 -17.40
N PHE A 379 25.97 -5.52 -16.59
CA PHE A 379 26.86 -4.38 -16.89
C PHE A 379 28.29 -4.54 -16.36
N SER A 380 28.58 -5.63 -15.65
CA SER A 380 29.94 -5.93 -15.19
C SER A 380 30.84 -6.34 -16.35
N HIS A 381 32.15 -6.18 -16.18
CA HIS A 381 33.16 -6.67 -17.14
C HIS A 381 33.46 -8.16 -16.99
N LEU A 382 32.66 -8.89 -16.20
CA LEU A 382 32.87 -10.30 -15.90
C LEU A 382 32.48 -11.17 -17.11
N PRO A 383 33.18 -12.29 -17.35
CA PRO A 383 32.88 -13.21 -18.44
C PRO A 383 31.68 -14.07 -18.08
N ILE A 384 30.47 -13.50 -18.17
CA ILE A 384 29.22 -14.17 -17.81
C ILE A 384 28.57 -14.73 -19.09
N PRO A 385 28.56 -16.06 -19.30
CA PRO A 385 28.18 -16.65 -20.58
C PRO A 385 26.69 -16.51 -20.90
N SER A 386 25.80 -16.49 -19.90
CA SER A 386 24.41 -16.04 -20.04
C SER A 386 23.71 -15.89 -18.68
N LEU A 387 22.76 -14.96 -18.59
CA LEU A 387 21.90 -14.71 -17.43
C LEU A 387 20.43 -14.75 -17.85
N LEU A 388 19.53 -15.08 -16.93
CA LEU A 388 18.13 -14.71 -17.04
C LEU A 388 18.02 -13.18 -17.21
N VAL A 389 17.15 -12.75 -18.11
CA VAL A 389 17.05 -11.35 -18.50
C VAL A 389 16.58 -10.50 -17.31
N PRO A 390 17.33 -9.46 -16.88
CA PRO A 390 16.93 -8.60 -15.77
C PRO A 390 15.55 -7.95 -15.97
N ASP A 391 15.18 -7.65 -17.21
CA ASP A 391 13.87 -7.07 -17.54
C ASP A 391 12.69 -7.98 -17.18
N LEU A 392 12.86 -9.31 -17.16
CA LEU A 392 11.83 -10.22 -16.66
C LEU A 392 11.61 -10.02 -15.15
N PHE A 393 12.68 -9.84 -14.38
CA PHE A 393 12.61 -9.61 -12.93
C PHE A 393 12.03 -8.22 -12.64
N LYS A 394 12.41 -7.21 -13.43
CA LYS A 394 11.80 -5.88 -13.36
C LYS A 394 10.32 -5.93 -13.68
N ALA A 395 9.91 -6.63 -14.75
CA ALA A 395 8.51 -6.78 -15.11
C ALA A 395 7.73 -7.53 -14.01
N ALA A 396 8.30 -8.59 -13.43
CA ALA A 396 7.71 -9.30 -12.29
C ALA A 396 7.60 -8.40 -11.04
N TYR A 397 8.59 -7.53 -10.79
CA TYR A 397 8.50 -6.53 -9.73
C TYR A 397 7.31 -5.57 -9.94
N PHE A 398 7.11 -5.03 -11.14
CA PHE A 398 5.92 -4.20 -11.40
C PHE A 398 4.60 -5.00 -11.29
N GLY A 399 4.62 -6.28 -11.69
CA GLY A 399 3.45 -7.15 -11.64
C GLY A 399 3.08 -7.68 -10.25
N MET A 400 4.01 -7.70 -9.30
CA MET A 400 3.73 -8.11 -7.90
C MET A 400 3.12 -6.99 -7.04
N HIS A 401 3.11 -5.75 -7.52
CA HIS A 401 2.51 -4.60 -6.84
C HIS A 401 1.18 -4.26 -7.46
N VAL A 402 0.15 -4.05 -6.62
CA VAL A 402 -1.17 -3.70 -7.12
C VAL A 402 -1.23 -2.20 -7.36
N TRP A 403 -1.41 -1.77 -8.60
CA TRP A 403 -1.67 -0.37 -8.93
C TRP A 403 -3.17 -0.13 -9.16
N SER A 404 -3.62 1.07 -8.78
CA SER A 404 -4.89 1.61 -9.29
C SER A 404 -4.75 1.83 -10.81
N ARG A 405 -5.83 2.09 -11.56
CA ARG A 405 -5.79 2.25 -13.03
C ARG A 405 -5.07 3.55 -13.44
N GLU A 406 -3.77 3.62 -13.18
CA GLU A 406 -2.86 4.69 -13.55
C GLU A 406 -2.25 4.37 -14.92
N ASP A 407 -2.43 5.28 -15.88
CA ASP A 407 -1.89 5.12 -17.24
C ASP A 407 -0.37 4.92 -17.25
N GLU A 408 0.35 5.49 -16.27
CA GLU A 408 1.81 5.41 -16.17
C GLU A 408 2.32 4.02 -15.77
N ALA A 409 1.69 3.37 -14.78
CA ALA A 409 2.05 2.01 -14.36
C ALA A 409 1.77 1.00 -15.48
N LEU A 410 0.64 1.17 -16.18
CA LEU A 410 0.26 0.34 -17.31
C LEU A 410 1.19 0.54 -18.52
N ALA A 411 1.53 1.79 -18.84
CA ALA A 411 2.48 2.10 -19.91
C ALA A 411 3.87 1.55 -19.61
N THR A 412 4.34 1.65 -18.37
CA THR A 412 5.62 1.09 -17.93
C THR A 412 5.61 -0.44 -18.04
N SER A 413 4.56 -1.09 -17.54
CA SER A 413 4.40 -2.55 -17.65
C SER A 413 4.37 -2.99 -19.11
N GLN A 414 3.63 -2.29 -19.98
CA GLN A 414 3.58 -2.60 -21.41
C GLN A 414 4.94 -2.47 -22.08
N ARG A 415 5.71 -1.40 -21.77
CA ARG A 415 7.06 -1.23 -22.29
C ARG A 415 7.96 -2.40 -21.88
N LEU A 416 7.92 -2.82 -20.61
CA LEU A 416 8.72 -3.94 -20.12
C LEU A 416 8.32 -5.26 -20.78
N LEU A 417 7.01 -5.50 -20.91
CA LEU A 417 6.50 -6.72 -21.54
C LEU A 417 6.91 -6.79 -23.01
N ASN A 418 6.92 -5.68 -23.76
CA ASN A 418 7.30 -5.64 -25.19
C ASN A 418 8.67 -6.25 -25.50
N PHE A 419 9.59 -6.28 -24.53
CA PHE A 419 10.91 -6.89 -24.70
C PHE A 419 10.90 -8.43 -24.55
N LEU A 420 9.82 -9.02 -24.04
CA LEU A 420 9.65 -10.45 -23.83
C LEU A 420 8.94 -11.09 -25.03
N SER A 421 9.69 -11.35 -26.10
CA SER A 421 9.17 -12.05 -27.28
C SER A 421 8.98 -13.56 -27.02
N PRO A 422 8.01 -14.24 -27.66
CA PRO A 422 7.82 -15.68 -27.48
C PRO A 422 9.08 -16.54 -27.72
N PRO A 423 9.91 -16.29 -28.76
CA PRO A 423 11.16 -17.04 -28.96
C PRO A 423 12.15 -16.88 -27.79
N LEU A 424 12.25 -15.67 -27.23
CA LEU A 424 13.08 -15.42 -26.05
C LEU A 424 12.54 -16.17 -24.83
N ILE A 425 11.22 -16.19 -24.64
CA ILE A 425 10.61 -16.93 -23.53
C ILE A 425 10.88 -18.43 -23.65
N ASP A 426 10.81 -19.00 -24.85
CA ASP A 426 11.15 -20.41 -25.09
C ASP A 426 12.59 -20.74 -24.76
N GLU A 427 13.52 -19.88 -25.19
CA GLU A 427 14.93 -19.99 -24.85
C GLU A 427 15.15 -19.97 -23.33
N LEU A 428 14.49 -19.02 -22.64
CA LEU A 428 14.58 -18.89 -21.19
C LEU A 428 13.98 -20.10 -20.46
N CYS A 429 12.83 -20.61 -20.91
CA CYS A 429 12.17 -21.80 -20.34
C CYS A 429 13.01 -23.08 -20.53
N ALA A 430 13.73 -23.21 -21.64
CA ALA A 430 14.58 -24.36 -21.92
C ALA A 430 15.89 -24.37 -21.11
N ARG A 431 16.28 -23.22 -20.54
CA ARG A 431 17.52 -23.05 -19.77
C ARG A 431 17.52 -23.87 -18.49
N ARG A 432 18.68 -24.40 -18.11
CA ARG A 432 18.92 -25.05 -16.81
C ARG A 432 20.02 -24.29 -16.05
N PRO A 433 19.92 -24.17 -14.71
CA PRO A 433 18.79 -24.54 -13.87
C PRO A 433 17.63 -23.53 -13.89
N GLY A 434 17.80 -22.27 -14.31
CA GLY A 434 16.81 -21.19 -14.12
C GLY A 434 15.47 -21.25 -14.89
N GLY A 435 15.34 -22.05 -15.94
CA GLY A 435 14.16 -22.08 -16.81
C GLY A 435 12.82 -22.44 -16.14
N PRO A 436 12.75 -23.37 -15.17
CA PRO A 436 11.51 -23.71 -14.47
C PRO A 436 10.84 -22.54 -13.73
N ALA A 437 11.56 -21.47 -13.41
CA ALA A 437 11.01 -20.28 -12.77
C ALA A 437 10.32 -19.31 -13.76
N VAL A 438 10.69 -19.38 -15.05
CA VAL A 438 10.29 -18.39 -16.07
C VAL A 438 8.76 -18.30 -16.24
N PRO A 439 7.98 -19.40 -16.31
CA PRO A 439 6.52 -19.31 -16.44
C PRO A 439 5.87 -18.56 -15.26
N TYR A 440 6.39 -18.72 -14.05
CA TYR A 440 5.85 -18.07 -12.85
C TYR A 440 6.20 -16.58 -12.82
N LEU A 441 7.44 -16.22 -13.16
CA LEU A 441 7.86 -14.82 -13.25
C LEU A 441 7.11 -14.08 -14.38
N LEU A 442 6.94 -14.73 -15.53
CA LEU A 442 6.16 -14.19 -16.64
C LEU A 442 4.69 -14.02 -16.25
N PHE A 443 4.11 -14.97 -15.54
CA PHE A 443 2.77 -14.86 -14.99
C PHE A 443 2.66 -13.64 -14.05
N VAL A 444 3.57 -13.50 -13.08
CA VAL A 444 3.59 -12.32 -12.17
C VAL A 444 3.63 -11.03 -12.97
N ALA A 445 4.55 -10.94 -13.94
CA ALA A 445 4.75 -9.75 -14.75
C ALA A 445 3.52 -9.34 -15.59
N SER A 446 2.72 -10.31 -16.02
CA SER A 446 1.67 -10.09 -17.02
C SER A 446 0.24 -10.25 -16.47
N PHE A 447 0.06 -10.88 -15.30
CA PHE A 447 -1.27 -11.17 -14.73
C PHE A 447 -2.11 -9.91 -14.52
N GLN A 448 -1.60 -8.95 -13.76
CA GLN A 448 -2.34 -7.73 -13.48
C GLN A 448 -2.54 -6.84 -14.73
N PRO A 449 -1.53 -6.64 -15.61
CA PRO A 449 -1.73 -5.98 -16.90
C PRO A 449 -2.75 -6.67 -17.79
N ALA A 450 -2.85 -8.01 -17.76
CA ALA A 450 -3.87 -8.73 -18.52
C ALA A 450 -5.27 -8.46 -17.96
N LEU A 451 -5.44 -8.40 -16.63
CA LEU A 451 -6.73 -8.11 -16.00
C LEU A 451 -7.18 -6.66 -16.26
N PHE A 452 -6.33 -5.67 -16.00
CA PHE A 452 -6.76 -4.26 -16.02
C PHE A 452 -6.46 -3.53 -17.34
N GLY A 453 -5.46 -4.00 -18.08
CA GLY A 453 -5.09 -3.46 -19.39
C GLY A 453 -5.80 -4.13 -20.57
N GLY A 454 -6.17 -5.40 -20.42
CA GLY A 454 -6.79 -6.17 -21.49
C GLY A 454 -6.01 -6.08 -22.80
N SER A 455 -6.71 -5.91 -23.92
CA SER A 455 -6.15 -5.84 -25.27
C SER A 455 -5.37 -4.56 -25.57
N HIS A 456 -5.30 -3.60 -24.64
CA HIS A 456 -4.40 -2.45 -24.75
C HIS A 456 -2.94 -2.84 -24.48
N THR A 457 -2.73 -4.06 -24.01
CA THR A 457 -1.43 -4.61 -23.67
C THR A 457 -1.22 -5.94 -24.36
N GLN A 458 0.03 -6.37 -24.49
CA GLN A 458 0.33 -7.74 -24.94
C GLN A 458 0.25 -8.76 -23.79
N ALA A 459 -0.08 -8.30 -22.59
CA ALA A 459 -0.11 -9.09 -21.39
C ALA A 459 -1.08 -10.28 -21.44
N PRO A 460 -2.31 -10.18 -22.02
CA PRO A 460 -3.20 -11.35 -22.11
C PRO A 460 -2.55 -12.52 -22.87
N ALA A 461 -1.88 -12.25 -23.97
CA ALA A 461 -1.18 -13.27 -24.74
C ALA A 461 -0.02 -13.89 -23.94
N LEU A 462 0.73 -13.07 -23.20
CA LEU A 462 1.84 -13.54 -22.35
C LEU A 462 1.37 -14.33 -21.12
N VAL A 463 0.24 -13.95 -20.52
CA VAL A 463 -0.38 -14.69 -19.40
C VAL A 463 -0.92 -16.05 -19.87
N GLU A 464 -1.57 -16.09 -21.03
CA GLU A 464 -1.98 -17.35 -21.65
C GLU A 464 -0.78 -18.23 -21.99
N TYR A 465 0.29 -17.61 -22.50
CA TYR A 465 1.55 -18.28 -22.77
C TYR A 465 2.15 -18.91 -21.51
N ALA A 466 2.29 -18.11 -20.45
CA ALA A 466 2.74 -18.56 -19.14
C ALA A 466 1.83 -19.69 -18.61
N GLY A 467 0.52 -19.57 -18.86
CA GLY A 467 -0.52 -20.56 -18.55
C GLY A 467 -0.23 -21.97 -19.05
N HIS A 468 0.50 -22.13 -20.17
CA HIS A 468 0.94 -23.43 -20.67
C HIS A 468 1.97 -24.12 -19.77
N GLY A 469 2.69 -23.37 -18.94
CA GLY A 469 3.56 -23.90 -17.90
C GLY A 469 2.81 -24.45 -16.68
N PHE A 470 1.48 -24.31 -16.62
CA PHE A 470 0.63 -24.77 -15.54
C PHE A 470 -0.33 -25.88 -16.00
N GLY A 471 -1.03 -26.50 -15.04
CA GLY A 471 -2.03 -27.53 -15.33
C GLY A 471 -3.25 -27.01 -16.11
N GLU A 472 -4.00 -27.93 -16.74
CA GLU A 472 -5.18 -27.55 -17.53
C GLU A 472 -6.26 -26.86 -16.69
N GLY A 473 -6.43 -27.24 -15.42
CA GLY A 473 -7.37 -26.60 -14.49
C GLY A 473 -7.06 -25.12 -14.29
N PHE A 474 -5.79 -24.79 -14.05
CA PHE A 474 -5.31 -23.43 -13.90
C PHE A 474 -5.63 -22.59 -15.13
N ARG A 475 -5.31 -23.12 -16.31
CA ARG A 475 -5.56 -22.44 -17.58
C ARG A 475 -7.06 -22.16 -17.79
N GLN A 476 -7.92 -23.13 -17.53
CA GLN A 476 -9.37 -22.93 -17.66
C GLN A 476 -9.90 -21.84 -16.71
N ARG A 477 -9.40 -21.81 -15.47
CA ARG A 477 -9.78 -20.77 -14.48
C ARG A 477 -9.24 -19.40 -14.85
N LEU A 478 -8.01 -19.34 -15.36
CA LEU A 478 -7.38 -18.11 -15.81
C LEU A 478 -8.14 -17.52 -16.99
N GLU A 479 -8.51 -18.36 -17.96
CA GLU A 479 -9.32 -17.94 -19.11
C GLU A 479 -10.71 -17.45 -18.68
N GLN A 480 -11.37 -18.15 -17.74
CA GLN A 480 -12.62 -17.68 -17.14
C GLN A 480 -12.47 -16.31 -16.48
N LEU A 481 -11.40 -16.11 -15.72
CA LEU A 481 -11.11 -14.84 -15.06
C LEU A 481 -10.84 -13.73 -16.10
N LEU A 482 -9.97 -13.95 -17.08
CA LEU A 482 -9.66 -12.96 -18.12
C LEU A 482 -10.92 -12.57 -18.92
N ARG A 483 -11.82 -13.51 -19.20
CA ARG A 483 -13.12 -13.23 -19.85
C ARG A 483 -14.01 -12.30 -19.03
N LEU A 484 -13.97 -12.38 -17.69
CA LEU A 484 -14.75 -11.47 -16.82
C LEU A 484 -14.27 -10.02 -16.94
N PHE A 485 -12.95 -9.81 -17.02
CA PHE A 485 -12.35 -8.48 -17.13
C PHE A 485 -12.52 -7.88 -18.54
N GLY A 486 -12.56 -8.74 -19.56
CA GLY A 486 -12.83 -8.38 -20.96
C GLY A 486 -11.66 -7.67 -21.64
N SER A 487 -11.77 -7.44 -22.95
CA SER A 487 -10.71 -6.81 -23.78
C SER A 487 -10.44 -5.35 -23.43
N ASP A 488 -11.43 -4.63 -22.92
CA ASP A 488 -11.40 -3.15 -22.89
C ASP A 488 -10.91 -2.59 -21.54
N GLY A 489 -10.58 -3.47 -20.58
CA GLY A 489 -10.13 -3.10 -19.23
C GLY A 489 -11.18 -2.31 -18.43
N SER A 490 -12.48 -2.48 -18.72
CA SER A 490 -13.54 -1.71 -18.06
C SER A 490 -13.71 -2.07 -16.58
N LEU A 491 -13.35 -3.31 -16.20
CA LEU A 491 -13.42 -3.82 -14.83
C LEU A 491 -12.11 -3.51 -14.08
N GLY A 492 -11.93 -2.25 -13.68
CA GLY A 492 -10.77 -1.82 -12.90
C GLY A 492 -10.91 -2.12 -11.40
N LEU A 493 -9.79 -2.09 -10.68
CA LEU A 493 -9.75 -2.24 -9.21
C LEU A 493 -10.74 -1.29 -8.50
N GLU A 494 -10.79 -0.02 -8.92
CA GLU A 494 -11.69 0.98 -8.35
C GLU A 494 -13.17 0.67 -8.55
N VAL A 495 -13.51 -0.02 -9.64
CA VAL A 495 -14.89 -0.44 -9.90
C VAL A 495 -15.23 -1.63 -9.00
N LEU A 496 -14.31 -2.59 -8.88
CA LEU A 496 -14.48 -3.75 -8.02
C LEU A 496 -14.64 -3.37 -6.54
N ARG A 497 -13.90 -2.37 -6.06
CA ARG A 497 -13.98 -1.83 -4.68
C ARG A 497 -15.32 -1.16 -4.36
N LYS A 498 -15.99 -0.59 -5.36
CA LYS A 498 -17.27 0.14 -5.18
C LYS A 498 -18.48 -0.78 -5.19
N LEU A 499 -18.32 -2.02 -5.65
CA LEU A 499 -19.42 -2.97 -5.67
C LEU A 499 -19.69 -3.45 -4.23
N PRO A 500 -20.94 -3.43 -3.75
CA PRO A 500 -21.25 -3.97 -2.43
C PRO A 500 -21.11 -5.51 -2.46
N ALA A 501 -20.50 -6.07 -1.41
CA ALA A 501 -20.25 -7.51 -1.30
C ALA A 501 -21.52 -8.38 -1.21
N GLY A 502 -22.74 -7.81 -1.14
CA GLY A 502 -23.95 -8.60 -0.91
C GLY A 502 -25.29 -8.05 -1.42
N ASP A 503 -25.49 -6.74 -1.58
CA ASP A 503 -26.78 -6.20 -2.03
C ASP A 503 -26.73 -5.59 -3.44
N GLU A 504 -26.95 -6.45 -4.43
CA GLU A 504 -27.07 -6.05 -5.83
C GLU A 504 -28.15 -5.00 -6.07
N ARG A 505 -29.21 -4.97 -5.25
CA ARG A 505 -30.28 -3.97 -5.39
C ARG A 505 -29.81 -2.61 -4.90
N SER A 506 -29.00 -2.58 -3.84
CA SER A 506 -28.37 -1.35 -3.35
C SER A 506 -27.39 -0.75 -4.37
N ALA A 507 -26.57 -1.58 -5.02
CA ALA A 507 -25.65 -1.12 -6.08
C ALA A 507 -26.41 -0.44 -7.24
N ARG A 508 -27.49 -1.07 -7.71
CA ARG A 508 -28.36 -0.50 -8.76
C ARG A 508 -29.02 0.79 -8.32
N ALA A 509 -29.52 0.84 -7.08
CA ALA A 509 -30.16 2.04 -6.54
C ALA A 509 -29.16 3.21 -6.47
N GLN A 510 -27.91 2.95 -6.07
CA GLN A 510 -26.85 3.97 -6.03
C GLN A 510 -26.46 4.45 -7.43
N LEU A 511 -26.30 3.52 -8.39
CA LEU A 511 -25.96 3.89 -9.77
C LEU A 511 -27.09 4.67 -10.45
N SER A 512 -28.34 4.24 -10.25
CA SER A 512 -29.53 4.96 -10.72
C SER A 512 -29.67 6.33 -10.06
N ALA A 513 -29.38 6.46 -8.76
CA ALA A 513 -29.40 7.73 -8.06
C ALA A 513 -28.31 8.68 -8.58
N ARG A 514 -27.08 8.19 -8.77
CA ARG A 514 -25.98 8.96 -9.36
C ARG A 514 -26.30 9.44 -10.78
N LEU A 515 -26.92 8.60 -11.61
CA LEU A 515 -27.36 9.00 -12.94
C LEU A 515 -28.49 10.04 -12.88
N ALA A 516 -29.43 9.91 -11.93
CA ALA A 516 -30.49 10.89 -11.73
C ALA A 516 -29.92 12.24 -11.28
N ASP A 517 -29.00 12.26 -10.32
CA ASP A 517 -28.32 13.46 -9.83
C ASP A 517 -27.48 14.11 -10.94
N TRP A 518 -26.77 13.32 -11.73
CA TRP A 518 -26.05 13.80 -12.91
C TRP A 518 -27.02 14.45 -13.90
N HIS A 519 -28.14 13.81 -14.21
CA HIS A 519 -29.14 14.32 -15.15
C HIS A 519 -29.77 15.63 -14.64
N VAL A 520 -30.08 15.73 -13.34
CA VAL A 520 -30.56 16.97 -12.71
C VAL A 520 -29.50 18.07 -12.78
N ARG A 521 -28.23 17.75 -12.51
CA ARG A 521 -27.11 18.71 -12.55
C ARG A 521 -26.90 19.32 -13.94
N ILE A 522 -27.11 18.55 -15.00
CA ILE A 522 -27.00 19.05 -16.39
C ILE A 522 -28.18 19.93 -16.78
N LEU A 523 -29.37 19.61 -16.28
CA LEU A 523 -30.60 20.35 -16.57
C LEU A 523 -30.76 21.60 -15.69
N ASP A 524 -30.07 21.68 -14.56
CA ASP A 524 -30.08 22.86 -13.70
C ASP A 524 -29.37 24.05 -14.36
N LYS A 525 -30.06 25.19 -14.38
CA LYS A 525 -29.70 26.36 -15.21
C LYS A 525 -28.71 27.31 -14.54
N GLN A 526 -28.17 26.97 -13.38
CA GLN A 526 -27.49 27.93 -12.51
C GLN A 526 -25.98 28.06 -12.76
N ASN A 527 -25.29 27.04 -13.29
CA ASN A 527 -23.82 27.03 -13.42
C ASN A 527 -23.35 26.90 -14.88
N GLY A 528 -22.34 27.67 -15.29
CA GLY A 528 -21.65 27.53 -16.58
C GLY A 528 -22.06 28.50 -17.70
N TRP A 529 -21.21 28.60 -18.73
CA TRP A 529 -21.41 29.45 -19.91
C TRP A 529 -22.57 28.94 -20.78
N GLY A 530 -23.47 29.83 -21.20
CA GLY A 530 -24.76 29.50 -21.84
C GLY A 530 -24.66 28.55 -23.04
N PRO A 531 -23.77 28.79 -24.01
CA PRO A 531 -23.60 27.90 -25.17
C PRO A 531 -23.13 26.48 -24.84
N VAL A 532 -22.26 26.31 -23.84
CA VAL A 532 -21.80 24.99 -23.38
C VAL A 532 -22.94 24.22 -22.70
N ARG A 533 -23.83 24.89 -21.97
CA ARG A 533 -25.03 24.27 -21.42
C ARG A 533 -26.00 23.80 -22.50
N ALA A 534 -26.24 24.65 -23.50
CA ALA A 534 -27.08 24.29 -24.65
C ALA A 534 -26.45 23.13 -25.44
N ALA A 535 -25.12 23.11 -25.59
CA ALA A 535 -24.39 22.01 -26.20
C ALA A 535 -24.57 20.68 -25.44
N LEU A 536 -24.52 20.67 -24.10
CA LEU A 536 -24.81 19.47 -23.30
C LEU A 536 -26.27 19.05 -23.41
N GLY A 537 -27.21 19.99 -23.41
CA GLY A 537 -28.63 19.70 -23.66
C GLY A 537 -28.85 19.06 -25.04
N ASN A 538 -28.16 19.54 -26.08
CA ASN A 538 -28.19 18.95 -27.41
C ASN A 538 -27.56 17.55 -27.42
N CYS A 539 -26.50 17.31 -26.63
CA CYS A 539 -25.93 15.97 -26.47
C CYS A 539 -26.96 14.99 -25.91
N LEU A 540 -27.72 15.37 -24.87
CA LEU A 540 -28.78 14.52 -24.28
C LEU A 540 -29.85 14.13 -25.30
N ALA A 541 -30.13 15.00 -26.28
CA ALA A 541 -31.10 14.74 -27.34
C ALA A 541 -30.55 13.84 -28.48
N ARG A 542 -29.25 13.53 -28.50
CA ARG A 542 -28.67 12.61 -29.50
C ARG A 542 -29.01 11.16 -29.15
N ASN A 543 -29.35 10.38 -30.16
CA ASN A 543 -29.75 8.97 -30.01
C ASN A 543 -28.75 8.12 -29.23
N GLU A 544 -27.44 8.38 -29.35
CA GLU A 544 -26.41 7.61 -28.64
C GLU A 544 -26.40 7.86 -27.13
N PHE A 545 -26.71 9.09 -26.69
CA PHE A 545 -26.84 9.45 -25.27
C PHE A 545 -28.14 8.93 -24.69
N ASP A 546 -29.26 9.18 -25.38
CA ASP A 546 -30.59 8.73 -24.96
C ASP A 546 -30.65 7.19 -24.84
N ARG A 547 -30.07 6.47 -25.82
CA ARG A 547 -29.93 5.01 -25.79
C ARG A 547 -29.14 4.53 -24.57
N ALA A 548 -27.97 5.13 -24.30
CA ALA A 548 -27.14 4.75 -23.17
C ALA A 548 -27.81 5.05 -21.81
N ILE A 549 -28.39 6.25 -21.65
CA ILE A 549 -29.08 6.65 -20.41
C ILE A 549 -30.28 5.75 -20.14
N LYS A 550 -31.12 5.48 -21.15
CA LYS A 550 -32.28 4.57 -21.01
C LYS A 550 -31.84 3.15 -20.67
N ALA A 551 -30.76 2.66 -21.28
CA ALA A 551 -30.22 1.35 -20.98
C ALA A 551 -29.74 1.25 -19.52
N ILE A 552 -29.08 2.29 -19.01
CA ILE A 552 -28.60 2.31 -17.61
C ILE A 552 -29.76 2.44 -16.61
N GLN A 553 -30.79 3.22 -16.93
CA GLN A 553 -31.97 3.41 -16.07
C GLN A 553 -32.87 2.17 -15.99
N ALA A 554 -32.90 1.35 -17.05
CA ALA A 554 -33.73 0.17 -17.11
C ALA A 554 -33.03 -1.03 -16.44
N PRO A 555 -33.59 -1.61 -15.36
CA PRO A 555 -32.93 -2.65 -14.56
C PRO A 555 -32.71 -3.97 -15.32
N ASP A 556 -33.46 -4.21 -16.39
CA ASP A 556 -33.41 -5.42 -17.22
C ASP A 556 -32.89 -5.15 -18.65
N SER A 557 -32.27 -3.99 -18.88
CA SER A 557 -31.73 -3.66 -20.20
C SER A 557 -30.59 -4.59 -20.59
N ASN A 558 -30.69 -5.18 -21.77
CA ASN A 558 -29.65 -6.01 -22.38
C ASN A 558 -28.77 -5.22 -23.38
N ASP A 559 -28.94 -3.90 -23.49
CA ASP A 559 -28.23 -3.06 -24.47
C ASP A 559 -26.79 -2.75 -24.05
N VAL A 560 -26.03 -3.79 -23.75
CA VAL A 560 -24.62 -3.73 -23.35
C VAL A 560 -23.76 -3.14 -24.48
N GLU A 561 -24.06 -3.50 -25.74
CA GLU A 561 -23.34 -2.99 -26.90
C GLU A 561 -23.54 -1.48 -27.10
N GLY A 562 -24.76 -0.97 -26.90
CA GLY A 562 -25.05 0.46 -27.00
C GLY A 562 -24.29 1.29 -25.96
N VAL A 563 -24.28 0.83 -24.71
CA VAL A 563 -23.56 1.50 -23.62
C VAL A 563 -22.04 1.38 -23.80
N ALA A 564 -21.53 0.24 -24.25
CA ALA A 564 -20.11 0.03 -24.53
C ALA A 564 -19.61 0.90 -25.70
N ALA A 565 -20.38 1.00 -26.79
CA ALA A 565 -20.05 1.87 -27.92
C ALA A 565 -20.03 3.35 -27.50
N PHE A 566 -20.97 3.77 -26.65
CA PHE A 566 -20.97 5.11 -26.06
C PHE A 566 -19.71 5.37 -25.22
N ALA A 567 -19.41 4.49 -24.26
CA ALA A 567 -18.27 4.66 -23.36
C ALA A 567 -16.93 4.65 -24.11
N ALA A 568 -16.77 3.77 -25.11
CA ALA A 568 -15.58 3.72 -25.95
C ALA A 568 -15.37 5.00 -26.78
N LYS A 569 -16.46 5.55 -27.35
CA LYS A 569 -16.41 6.76 -28.20
C LYS A 569 -16.03 8.02 -27.43
N TYR A 570 -16.42 8.11 -26.16
CA TYR A 570 -16.22 9.31 -25.32
C TYR A 570 -15.25 9.09 -24.16
N ARG A 571 -14.41 8.05 -24.22
CA ARG A 571 -13.37 7.78 -23.20
C ARG A 571 -12.32 8.89 -23.12
N ASP A 572 -11.95 9.45 -24.27
CA ASP A 572 -10.82 10.38 -24.37
C ASP A 572 -11.25 11.85 -24.25
N ARG A 573 -10.50 12.62 -23.47
CA ARG A 573 -10.68 14.08 -23.35
C ARG A 573 -10.63 14.79 -24.71
N LYS A 574 -9.85 14.26 -25.66
CA LYS A 574 -9.76 14.79 -27.04
C LYS A 574 -11.05 14.57 -27.82
N ALA A 575 -11.65 13.38 -27.72
CA ALA A 575 -12.92 13.06 -28.36
C ALA A 575 -14.07 13.87 -27.75
N ILE A 576 -14.07 14.03 -26.42
CA ILE A 576 -15.04 14.89 -25.71
C ILE A 576 -14.86 16.37 -26.10
N GLY A 577 -13.62 16.84 -26.23
CA GLY A 577 -13.30 18.20 -26.67
C GLY A 577 -13.83 18.49 -28.09
N ALA A 578 -13.61 17.57 -29.02
CA ALA A 578 -14.15 17.68 -30.38
C ALA A 578 -15.69 17.66 -30.41
N LEU A 579 -16.33 16.85 -29.55
CA LEU A 579 -17.78 16.87 -29.37
C LEU A 579 -18.26 18.24 -28.88
N MET A 580 -17.60 18.80 -27.87
CA MET A 580 -17.95 20.11 -27.33
C MET A 580 -17.88 21.18 -28.41
N GLU A 581 -16.77 21.25 -29.15
CA GLU A 581 -16.55 22.24 -30.20
C GLU A 581 -17.62 22.13 -31.31
N ALA A 582 -17.94 20.91 -31.75
CA ALA A 582 -19.00 20.68 -32.73
C ALA A 582 -20.39 21.11 -32.23
N GLN A 583 -20.69 20.87 -30.94
CA GLN A 583 -21.99 21.21 -30.36
C GLN A 583 -22.12 22.70 -30.03
N VAL A 584 -21.06 23.34 -29.56
CA VAL A 584 -21.02 24.79 -29.35
C VAL A 584 -21.14 25.53 -30.69
N ALA A 585 -20.46 25.05 -31.74
CA ALA A 585 -20.61 25.59 -33.10
C ALA A 585 -22.03 25.42 -33.65
N SER A 586 -22.77 24.38 -33.25
CA SER A 586 -24.18 24.22 -33.63
C SER A 586 -25.13 25.19 -32.91
N VAL A 587 -24.72 25.74 -31.77
CA VAL A 587 -25.49 26.70 -30.95
C VAL A 587 -25.14 28.14 -31.31
N LEU A 588 -23.87 28.43 -31.62
CA LEU A 588 -23.39 29.74 -31.99
C LEU A 588 -23.36 29.86 -33.52
N SER A 589 -24.38 30.48 -34.09
CA SER A 589 -24.52 30.70 -35.53
C SER A 589 -23.48 31.65 -36.16
N SER A 590 -22.44 32.09 -35.41
CA SER A 590 -21.39 32.99 -35.89
C SER A 590 -20.04 32.70 -35.21
N PRO A 591 -18.91 32.72 -35.95
CA PRO A 591 -17.58 32.40 -35.43
C PRO A 591 -16.91 33.68 -34.88
N GLU A 592 -17.34 34.16 -33.72
CA GLU A 592 -16.54 35.16 -32.99
C GLU A 592 -15.49 34.45 -32.10
N PRO A 593 -14.27 35.01 -31.98
CA PRO A 593 -13.21 34.43 -31.17
C PRO A 593 -13.61 34.43 -29.70
N LEU A 594 -13.47 33.26 -29.07
CA LEU A 594 -14.06 32.92 -27.79
C LEU A 594 -13.27 33.52 -26.59
N PRO A 595 -13.95 34.07 -25.56
CA PRO A 595 -13.32 34.66 -24.38
C PRO A 595 -12.87 33.63 -23.31
N THR A 596 -11.98 34.06 -22.41
CA THR A 596 -11.27 33.28 -21.35
C THR A 596 -12.18 32.46 -20.40
N GLU A 597 -13.47 32.80 -20.31
CA GLU A 597 -14.53 32.04 -19.61
C GLU A 597 -14.72 30.60 -20.16
N GLU A 598 -14.22 30.35 -21.38
CA GLU A 598 -14.25 29.05 -22.04
C GLU A 598 -13.44 27.97 -21.30
N ARG A 599 -12.32 28.29 -20.65
CA ARG A 599 -11.47 27.25 -20.02
C ARG A 599 -12.18 26.53 -18.88
N ASN A 600 -12.94 27.26 -18.07
CA ASN A 600 -13.71 26.70 -16.96
C ASN A 600 -14.96 25.97 -17.49
N ALA A 601 -15.63 26.52 -18.51
CA ALA A 601 -16.79 25.87 -19.14
C ALA A 601 -16.40 24.59 -19.90
N LYS A 602 -15.26 24.58 -20.60
CA LYS A 602 -14.68 23.41 -21.29
C LYS A 602 -14.29 22.34 -20.29
N SER A 603 -13.63 22.72 -19.21
CA SER A 603 -13.31 21.79 -18.12
C SER A 603 -14.58 21.20 -17.50
N TRP A 604 -15.61 22.02 -17.28
CA TRP A 604 -16.91 21.55 -16.78
C TRP A 604 -17.60 20.59 -17.75
N PHE A 605 -17.66 20.90 -19.05
CA PHE A 605 -18.20 19.99 -20.07
C PHE A 605 -17.48 18.65 -20.06
N ILE A 606 -16.14 18.69 -20.07
CA ILE A 606 -15.29 17.50 -20.06
C ILE A 606 -15.54 16.67 -18.80
N LEU A 607 -15.56 17.29 -17.61
CA LEU A 607 -15.77 16.59 -16.35
C LEU A 607 -17.14 15.91 -16.28
N ASN A 608 -18.21 16.56 -16.74
CA ASN A 608 -19.54 15.96 -16.75
C ASN A 608 -19.64 14.80 -17.74
N MET A 609 -19.01 14.92 -18.91
CA MET A 609 -18.95 13.83 -19.89
C MET A 609 -18.14 12.64 -19.37
N LEU A 610 -17.03 12.89 -18.68
CA LEU A 610 -16.24 11.86 -18.03
C LEU A 610 -17.03 11.18 -16.89
N ASP A 611 -17.82 11.93 -16.13
CA ASP A 611 -18.68 11.37 -15.07
C ASP A 611 -19.75 10.43 -15.65
N LEU A 612 -20.42 10.81 -16.75
CA LEU A 612 -21.36 9.94 -17.45
C LEU A 612 -20.68 8.68 -18.02
N CYS A 613 -19.48 8.82 -18.59
CA CYS A 613 -18.69 7.66 -19.03
C CYS A 613 -18.30 6.76 -17.84
N GLY A 614 -18.01 7.34 -16.67
CA GLY A 614 -17.79 6.63 -15.43
C GLY A 614 -19.01 5.81 -15.01
N ILE A 615 -20.21 6.43 -15.00
CA ILE A 615 -21.48 5.74 -14.71
C ILE A 615 -21.74 4.59 -15.70
N ALA A 616 -21.48 4.82 -16.99
CA ALA A 616 -21.63 3.80 -18.02
C ALA A 616 -20.66 2.62 -17.81
N ASN A 617 -19.40 2.90 -17.45
CA ASN A 617 -18.41 1.86 -17.14
C ASN A 617 -18.77 1.06 -15.89
N ASP A 618 -19.26 1.72 -14.84
CA ASP A 618 -19.72 1.07 -13.61
C ASP A 618 -20.90 0.12 -13.91
N TRP A 619 -21.85 0.54 -14.76
CA TRP A 619 -22.97 -0.29 -15.19
C TRP A 619 -22.53 -1.48 -16.06
N LEU A 620 -21.61 -1.25 -17.02
CA LEU A 620 -21.05 -2.32 -17.85
C LEU A 620 -20.33 -3.38 -17.02
N ALA A 621 -19.58 -2.96 -16.00
CA ALA A 621 -18.92 -3.86 -15.06
C ALA A 621 -19.92 -4.72 -14.29
N GLU A 622 -20.99 -4.12 -13.76
CA GLU A 622 -22.07 -4.83 -13.08
C GLU A 622 -22.73 -5.88 -14.00
N GLN A 623 -23.01 -5.52 -15.26
CA GLN A 623 -23.61 -6.43 -16.24
C GLN A 623 -22.68 -7.59 -16.64
N ARG A 624 -21.37 -7.34 -16.75
CA ARG A 624 -20.38 -8.39 -17.01
C ARG A 624 -20.30 -9.39 -15.87
N LEU A 625 -20.22 -8.90 -14.63
CA LEU A 625 -20.20 -9.75 -13.44
C LEU A 625 -21.47 -10.58 -13.32
N ARG A 626 -22.64 -10.04 -13.65
CA ARG A 626 -23.89 -10.81 -13.67
C ARG A 626 -23.91 -11.96 -14.65
N ARG A 627 -23.34 -11.75 -15.84
CA ARG A 627 -23.27 -12.79 -16.87
C ARG A 627 -22.29 -13.92 -16.49
N GLY A 628 -21.33 -13.61 -15.63
CA GLY A 628 -20.31 -14.56 -15.16
C GLY A 628 -20.50 -15.10 -13.74
N ALA A 629 -21.42 -14.54 -12.94
CA ALA A 629 -21.69 -14.98 -11.59
C ALA A 629 -22.46 -16.31 -11.57
N ASP A 630 -21.98 -17.26 -10.76
CA ASP A 630 -22.72 -18.49 -10.46
C ASP A 630 -23.90 -18.14 -9.54
N PRO A 631 -25.16 -18.48 -9.90
CA PRO A 631 -26.34 -18.18 -9.09
C PRO A 631 -26.32 -18.80 -7.67
N ALA A 632 -25.38 -19.69 -7.36
CA ALA A 632 -25.36 -20.48 -6.13
C ALA A 632 -24.71 -19.83 -4.88
N GLY A 633 -24.16 -18.60 -4.93
CA GLY A 633 -24.02 -17.78 -3.71
C GLY A 633 -22.67 -17.15 -3.36
N GLY A 634 -22.26 -16.12 -4.11
CA GLY A 634 -21.13 -15.26 -3.70
C GLY A 634 -21.33 -13.75 -3.93
N GLY A 635 -22.50 -13.31 -4.40
CA GLY A 635 -22.68 -11.95 -4.92
C GLY A 635 -21.82 -11.67 -6.17
N LEU A 636 -21.91 -10.45 -6.70
CA LEU A 636 -21.18 -10.06 -7.93
C LEU A 636 -19.65 -10.13 -7.77
N ILE A 637 -19.14 -9.73 -6.60
CA ILE A 637 -17.70 -9.76 -6.30
C ILE A 637 -17.19 -11.20 -6.08
N GLY A 638 -18.01 -12.09 -5.53
CA GLY A 638 -17.63 -13.50 -5.36
C GLY A 638 -17.28 -14.19 -6.67
N GLY A 639 -17.86 -13.74 -7.79
CA GLY A 639 -17.49 -14.19 -9.14
C GLY A 639 -16.04 -13.89 -9.54
N VAL A 640 -15.37 -12.94 -8.86
CA VAL A 640 -13.96 -12.58 -9.07
C VAL A 640 -13.08 -13.15 -7.96
N LEU A 641 -13.49 -13.01 -6.69
CA LEU A 641 -12.70 -13.46 -5.55
C LEU A 641 -12.52 -14.98 -5.51
N ASN A 642 -13.55 -15.75 -5.88
CA ASN A 642 -13.47 -17.21 -5.85
C ASN A 642 -12.48 -17.76 -6.90
N PRO A 643 -12.50 -17.32 -8.18
CA PRO A 643 -11.46 -17.69 -9.13
C PRO A 643 -10.05 -17.26 -8.71
N LEU A 644 -9.88 -16.06 -8.12
CA LEU A 644 -8.57 -15.63 -7.61
C LEU A 644 -8.06 -16.55 -6.50
N ALA A 645 -8.90 -16.88 -5.53
CA ALA A 645 -8.55 -17.82 -4.46
C ALA A 645 -8.20 -19.20 -5.03
N ALA A 646 -8.99 -19.72 -5.96
CA ALA A 646 -8.75 -21.01 -6.60
C ALA A 646 -7.44 -21.04 -7.42
N LEU A 647 -7.14 -19.99 -8.19
CA LEU A 647 -5.88 -19.85 -8.93
C LEU A 647 -4.68 -19.85 -8.00
N ARG A 648 -4.76 -19.09 -6.90
CA ARG A 648 -3.70 -19.06 -5.88
C ARG A 648 -3.45 -20.45 -5.31
N GLU A 649 -4.50 -21.14 -4.85
CA GLU A 649 -4.36 -22.49 -4.31
C GLU A 649 -3.79 -23.48 -5.33
N GLU A 650 -4.13 -23.32 -6.62
CA GLU A 650 -3.63 -24.20 -7.67
C GLU A 650 -2.13 -23.99 -7.95
N ILE A 651 -1.63 -22.75 -7.89
CA ILE A 651 -0.19 -22.46 -7.92
C ILE A 651 0.53 -23.04 -6.69
N GLU A 652 -0.06 -22.87 -5.50
CA GLU A 652 0.51 -23.42 -4.26
C GLU A 652 0.53 -24.96 -4.31
N ARG A 653 -0.46 -25.60 -4.96
CA ARG A 653 -0.54 -27.05 -5.16
C ARG A 653 0.35 -27.57 -6.30
N SER A 654 0.65 -26.75 -7.32
CA SER A 654 1.44 -27.19 -8.47
C SER A 654 2.92 -27.41 -8.14
N VAL A 655 3.38 -26.88 -7.01
CA VAL A 655 4.76 -26.97 -6.57
C VAL A 655 4.89 -28.01 -5.46
N THR A 656 5.50 -29.15 -5.78
CA THR A 656 5.85 -30.16 -4.78
C THR A 656 7.09 -29.76 -3.99
N PRO A 657 7.29 -30.29 -2.76
CA PRO A 657 8.55 -30.09 -2.03
C PRO A 657 9.79 -30.55 -2.82
N ALA A 658 9.62 -31.50 -3.77
CA ALA A 658 10.69 -31.99 -4.63
C ALA A 658 10.97 -31.12 -5.87
N ALA A 659 10.18 -30.05 -6.09
CA ALA A 659 10.43 -29.12 -7.18
C ALA A 659 11.72 -28.31 -6.96
N PRO A 660 12.43 -27.93 -8.03
CA PRO A 660 13.62 -27.09 -7.95
C PRO A 660 13.40 -25.79 -7.17
N PHE A 661 14.44 -25.33 -6.47
CA PHE A 661 14.38 -24.17 -5.58
C PHE A 661 13.80 -22.91 -6.25
N GLU A 662 14.30 -22.55 -7.43
CA GLU A 662 13.88 -21.42 -8.23
C GLU A 662 12.39 -21.49 -8.60
N GLN A 663 11.90 -22.70 -8.91
CA GLN A 663 10.49 -22.93 -9.20
C GLN A 663 9.64 -22.68 -7.95
N ARG A 664 10.08 -23.17 -6.78
CA ARG A 664 9.35 -22.96 -5.51
C ARG A 664 9.29 -21.49 -5.11
N VAL A 665 10.38 -20.76 -5.30
CA VAL A 665 10.47 -19.33 -5.01
C VAL A 665 9.58 -18.52 -5.96
N ALA A 666 9.68 -18.75 -7.26
CA ALA A 666 8.88 -18.03 -8.25
C ALA A 666 7.38 -18.33 -8.13
N ALA A 667 7.00 -19.55 -7.78
CA ALA A 667 5.61 -19.91 -7.52
C ALA A 667 5.03 -19.23 -6.28
N ARG A 668 5.81 -19.10 -5.19
CA ARG A 668 5.39 -18.32 -4.02
C ARG A 668 5.18 -16.85 -4.38
N LEU A 669 6.06 -16.27 -5.20
CA LEU A 669 5.87 -14.90 -5.69
C LEU A 669 4.58 -14.77 -6.51
N ALA A 670 4.28 -15.73 -7.40
CA ALA A 670 3.04 -15.77 -8.17
C ALA A 670 1.79 -15.88 -7.28
N ALA A 671 1.80 -16.76 -6.28
CA ALA A 671 0.73 -16.89 -5.31
C ALA A 671 0.53 -15.60 -4.48
N GLN A 672 1.63 -14.95 -4.08
CA GLN A 672 1.60 -13.67 -3.39
C GLN A 672 1.02 -12.55 -4.26
N ALA A 673 1.37 -12.48 -5.54
CA ALA A 673 0.82 -11.48 -6.47
C ALA A 673 -0.71 -11.61 -6.59
N ILE A 674 -1.22 -12.83 -6.73
CA ILE A 674 -2.67 -13.08 -6.74
C ILE A 674 -3.30 -12.68 -5.39
N GLY A 675 -2.66 -13.06 -4.28
CA GLY A 675 -3.12 -12.72 -2.93
C GLY A 675 -3.21 -11.21 -2.71
N LYS A 676 -2.24 -10.44 -3.20
CA LYS A 676 -2.25 -8.97 -3.14
C LYS A 676 -3.38 -8.36 -3.95
N VAL A 677 -3.63 -8.84 -5.18
CA VAL A 677 -4.77 -8.38 -5.99
C VAL A 677 -6.09 -8.64 -5.28
N ARG A 678 -6.25 -9.84 -4.69
CA ARG A 678 -7.43 -10.20 -3.91
C ARG A 678 -7.63 -9.27 -2.71
N LEU A 679 -6.59 -9.07 -1.89
CA LEU A 679 -6.64 -8.18 -0.73
C LEU A 679 -6.95 -6.74 -1.13
N ALA A 680 -6.42 -6.26 -2.26
CA ALA A 680 -6.72 -4.94 -2.78
C ALA A 680 -8.19 -4.77 -3.19
N ILE A 681 -8.86 -5.85 -3.61
CA ILE A 681 -10.30 -5.85 -3.93
C ILE A 681 -11.14 -5.88 -2.65
N GLU A 682 -10.76 -6.70 -1.66
CA GLU A 682 -11.50 -6.89 -0.41
C GLU A 682 -11.40 -5.68 0.55
N ASP A 683 -10.24 -5.02 0.61
CA ASP A 683 -9.97 -3.92 1.52
C ASP A 683 -9.63 -2.61 0.78
N VAL A 684 -10.53 -1.63 0.96
CA VAL A 684 -10.45 -0.29 0.36
C VAL A 684 -9.31 0.54 0.97
N GLN A 685 -8.93 0.29 2.23
CA GLN A 685 -7.84 0.98 2.92
C GLN A 685 -6.49 0.24 2.83
N SER A 686 -6.40 -0.84 2.05
CA SER A 686 -5.19 -1.67 2.06
C SER A 686 -3.96 -0.92 1.55
N SER A 687 -2.87 -0.99 2.33
CA SER A 687 -1.53 -0.50 1.97
C SER A 687 -0.87 -1.27 0.82
N VAL A 688 -1.59 -2.26 0.26
CA VAL A 688 -1.16 -3.13 -0.83
C VAL A 688 -1.20 -2.41 -2.18
N VAL A 689 -2.00 -1.34 -2.30
CA VAL A 689 -2.08 -0.54 -3.53
C VAL A 689 -0.99 0.52 -3.57
N TRP A 690 -0.13 0.44 -4.59
CA TRP A 690 1.01 1.32 -4.79
C TRP A 690 0.78 2.25 -5.98
N SER A 691 1.28 3.48 -5.86
CA SER A 691 1.38 4.38 -7.02
C SER A 691 2.57 4.00 -7.90
N ALA A 692 2.56 4.43 -9.17
CA ALA A 692 3.70 4.25 -10.07
C ALA A 692 4.99 4.86 -9.49
N LYS A 693 4.89 6.05 -8.87
CA LYS A 693 6.02 6.74 -8.22
C LYS A 693 6.60 5.94 -7.06
N GLN A 694 5.74 5.41 -6.20
CA GLN A 694 6.17 4.56 -5.07
C GLN A 694 6.87 3.30 -5.57
N THR A 695 6.32 2.65 -6.59
CA THR A 695 6.91 1.44 -7.20
C THR A 695 8.30 1.74 -7.76
N ASN A 696 8.47 2.86 -8.45
CA ASN A 696 9.75 3.32 -8.98
C ASN A 696 10.76 3.65 -7.87
N ALA A 697 10.36 4.37 -6.83
CA ALA A 697 11.24 4.72 -5.70
C ALA A 697 11.75 3.47 -4.96
N TRP A 698 10.89 2.47 -4.77
CA TRP A 698 11.31 1.20 -4.17
C TRP A 698 12.20 0.35 -5.09
N LEU A 699 12.08 0.53 -6.40
CA LEU A 699 12.98 -0.11 -7.36
C LEU A 699 14.39 0.51 -7.33
N SER A 700 14.51 1.82 -7.07
CA SER A 700 15.81 2.51 -6.93
C SER A 700 16.47 2.29 -5.57
N LEU A 701 15.72 1.87 -4.55
CA LEU A 701 16.20 1.71 -3.18
C LEU A 701 17.57 1.02 -3.03
N PRO A 702 17.90 -0.07 -3.76
CA PRO A 702 19.22 -0.68 -3.64
C PRO A 702 20.37 0.28 -3.99
N TYR A 703 20.19 1.14 -4.99
CA TYR A 703 21.15 2.18 -5.36
C TYR A 703 21.20 3.29 -4.32
N ASP A 704 20.04 3.76 -3.87
CA ASP A 704 19.93 4.80 -2.84
C ASP A 704 20.62 4.35 -1.54
N MET A 705 20.52 3.06 -1.19
CA MET A 705 21.20 2.48 -0.03
C MET A 705 22.71 2.40 -0.20
N MET A 706 23.21 2.12 -1.41
CA MET A 706 24.65 2.15 -1.72
C MET A 706 25.19 3.58 -1.60
N GLU A 707 24.48 4.54 -2.19
CA GLU A 707 24.86 5.96 -2.14
C GLU A 707 24.87 6.49 -0.70
N ALA A 708 23.85 6.15 0.10
CA ALA A 708 23.75 6.57 1.50
C ALA A 708 24.89 6.06 2.39
N VAL A 709 25.50 4.91 2.07
CA VAL A 709 26.70 4.40 2.77
C VAL A 709 28.00 4.86 2.13
N GLY A 710 27.93 5.78 1.15
CA GLY A 710 29.09 6.30 0.42
C GLY A 710 29.75 5.28 -0.48
N PHE A 711 29.03 4.24 -0.91
CA PHE A 711 29.55 3.25 -1.84
C PHE A 711 29.54 3.81 -3.27
N SER A 712 30.73 3.96 -3.85
CA SER A 712 30.92 4.34 -5.25
C SER A 712 31.72 3.24 -5.97
N GLY A 713 31.08 2.10 -6.18
CA GLY A 713 31.64 0.99 -6.97
C GLY A 713 31.23 1.08 -8.44
N ASP A 714 31.96 0.38 -9.30
CA ASP A 714 31.47 0.01 -10.63
C ASP A 714 30.43 -1.13 -10.52
N ALA A 715 29.85 -1.55 -11.64
CA ALA A 715 28.81 -2.59 -11.65
C ALA A 715 29.28 -3.93 -11.02
N GLU A 716 30.58 -4.23 -11.08
CA GLU A 716 31.17 -5.39 -10.40
C GLU A 716 31.21 -5.19 -8.88
N GLY A 717 31.64 -4.01 -8.42
CA GLY A 717 31.59 -3.64 -7.01
C GLY A 717 30.16 -3.68 -6.45
N GLU A 718 29.18 -3.15 -7.18
CA GLU A 718 27.75 -3.20 -6.80
C GLU A 718 27.28 -4.65 -6.62
N LEU A 719 27.62 -5.54 -7.54
CA LEU A 719 27.28 -6.96 -7.47
C LEU A 719 27.84 -7.61 -6.20
N VAL A 720 29.13 -7.39 -5.92
CA VAL A 720 29.78 -7.94 -4.71
C VAL A 720 29.12 -7.39 -3.44
N TRP A 721 28.80 -6.10 -3.41
CA TRP A 721 28.11 -5.46 -2.28
C TRP A 721 26.74 -6.08 -2.02
N LEU A 722 25.98 -6.37 -3.08
CA LEU A 722 24.65 -6.99 -2.98
C LEU A 722 24.76 -8.43 -2.49
N VAL A 723 25.74 -9.20 -2.98
CA VAL A 723 25.93 -10.59 -2.53
C VAL A 723 26.31 -10.65 -1.04
N ASP A 724 27.20 -9.77 -0.58
CA ASP A 724 27.65 -9.75 0.83
C ASP A 724 26.49 -9.49 1.81
N ARG A 725 25.52 -8.67 1.40
CA ARG A 725 24.38 -8.30 2.25
C ARG A 725 23.26 -9.33 2.31
N ILE A 726 23.23 -10.33 1.42
CA ILE A 726 22.21 -11.36 1.53
C ILE A 726 22.35 -12.18 2.82
N GLY A 727 23.54 -12.25 3.44
CA GLY A 727 23.69 -12.92 4.73
C GLY A 727 23.04 -12.17 5.91
N SER A 728 22.92 -10.84 5.83
CA SER A 728 22.55 -9.98 6.97
C SER A 728 21.06 -9.63 7.03
N VAL A 729 20.33 -9.87 5.95
CA VAL A 729 18.88 -9.66 5.90
C VAL A 729 18.18 -10.89 6.51
N PRO A 730 17.13 -10.77 7.33
CA PRO A 730 16.32 -11.92 7.72
C PRO A 730 15.35 -12.31 6.58
N PRO A 731 14.89 -13.58 6.51
CA PRO A 731 13.78 -13.93 5.63
C PRO A 731 12.52 -13.14 6.03
N ALA A 732 11.81 -12.60 5.02
CA ALA A 732 10.61 -11.77 5.19
C ALA A 732 9.36 -12.56 5.62
#